data_AF-A0A1M7J9X6-F1
#
_entry.id   AF-A0A1M7J9X6-F1
#
_cell.length_a   1.000
_cell.length_b   1.000
_cell.length_c   1.000
_cell.angle_alpha   90.00
_cell.angle_beta   90.00
_cell.angle_gamma   90.00
#
_symmetry.space_group_name_H-M   'P 1'
#
loop_
_entity.id
_entity.type
_entity.pdbx_description
1 polymer ?
#
loop_
_entity_poly.entity_id
_entity_poly.type
_entity_poly.pdbx_seq_one_letter_code
_entity_poly.pdbx_strand_id
1 'polypeptide(L)'
;MKSKLRKAIAFAAAGVMAAVQCGSTGLFNVTAAGEATAATAFPYTIEGEKMKGADLWTSIYQTELPGYSGEGFYYLTAQPASFEVTVPEDGMYSIVVHGAQILNKEGRQQAVKINGVKYITQAAYSDKWVDYDFGMVRMNKGVNTIEFISEYGYMAIDTVTVDNAKFPDLSKASGTTVDKDATPETKALMKYLKSVYGKHILSGQQEIYGGGHAVETTIRYDANANKCIDQEGVEYVIDEESWDKTEQGEKFPWHCTGPDGQVYTYSTQNRNYTYNDYNYEVRYIKELTGEEPAIRGFDFGSYCPCYAWDDGVAQRMIDWAKNKNGICTASWHVNVPKTKASYTLGEPLDFGLTTYTENTDFVTANCMVKGTMEYDYFQLCMKNLAAELKKLQDAGVPVIFRPFHEAEGNPSRTDDPIDGSGAWFWWSKEGAVVYNKLWNFLQDTLTNEYGLHNLIWEQNLYAWSDNSAKWYSGDDKVDIVGFDKYNCQYNRHDGKQQGVPNEDAEAGIFYTLNKFVNGNKMVSMPENDSCPSLNNMQVEHAYWLYFCPWYDSEQAHFLCGKEYQDPDTFKELYKSDFCITLSELPKDLYKGGSEPSTGTTTTTTTTKPVTTTTTSSTPAVAAKKYGDANCDGEIDMSDVVLIMQSLANPDKFGLKGSDKNHITAQGEANGDVDKSSAGITSNDALRIQEFLLGKVKDLKPSTK
;
A
#
# COMPACT_ATOMS: atom_id res chain seq x y z
N MET A 1 -1.34 37.77 36.84
CA MET A 1 -0.41 38.91 36.64
C MET A 1 0.50 38.54 35.47
N LYS A 2 0.31 39.05 34.24
CA LYS A 2 1.02 40.22 33.63
C LYS A 2 2.50 40.25 34.07
N SER A 3 3.53 40.27 33.21
CA SER A 3 3.69 40.84 31.86
C SER A 3 5.05 40.37 31.25
N LYS A 4 5.10 39.93 29.97
CA LYS A 4 5.59 40.65 28.77
C LYS A 4 7.10 40.96 28.62
N LEU A 5 7.57 40.71 27.38
CA LEU A 5 8.55 41.48 26.56
C LEU A 5 10.06 41.24 26.83
N ARG A 6 11.02 41.15 25.88
CA ARG A 6 11.15 41.51 24.44
C ARG A 6 12.25 40.67 23.73
N LYS A 7 12.11 40.53 22.40
CA LYS A 7 13.13 40.22 21.37
C LYS A 7 14.06 41.42 21.11
N ALA A 8 15.31 41.17 20.64
CA ALA A 8 15.98 41.76 19.44
C ALA A 8 17.52 41.55 19.50
N ILE A 9 18.12 40.77 18.58
CA ILE A 9 18.86 41.16 17.36
C ILE A 9 20.26 41.78 17.62
N ALA A 10 21.32 41.15 17.08
CA ALA A 10 22.34 41.81 16.25
C ALA A 10 23.32 40.81 15.61
N PHE A 11 23.62 41.04 14.33
CA PHE A 11 24.47 40.29 13.40
C PHE A 11 25.90 40.87 13.35
N ALA A 12 26.85 40.00 12.98
CA ALA A 12 28.06 40.22 12.17
C ALA A 12 29.24 41.09 12.67
N ALA A 13 30.44 40.50 12.63
CA ALA A 13 31.63 41.11 12.03
C ALA A 13 32.70 40.04 11.68
N ALA A 14 33.16 40.06 10.43
CA ALA A 14 34.31 39.32 9.92
C ALA A 14 35.55 40.24 9.88
N GLY A 15 36.79 39.70 9.95
CA GLY A 15 38.00 40.50 9.71
C GLY A 15 39.36 39.86 10.04
N VAL A 16 39.95 39.26 9.00
CA VAL A 16 41.31 38.74 8.68
C VAL A 16 42.57 39.39 9.33
N MET A 17 43.58 38.54 9.63
CA MET A 17 45.07 38.65 9.44
C MET A 17 45.87 38.17 10.68
N ALA A 18 47.08 37.59 10.65
CA ALA A 18 47.92 36.85 9.72
C ALA A 18 49.15 36.37 10.53
N ALA A 19 49.52 35.08 10.34
CA ALA A 19 50.83 34.41 10.49
C ALA A 19 51.88 34.84 11.56
N VAL A 20 52.30 33.89 12.41
CA VAL A 20 53.72 33.58 12.70
C VAL A 20 53.90 32.06 12.93
N GLN A 21 54.85 31.47 12.18
CA GLN A 21 55.33 30.08 12.24
C GLN A 21 56.01 29.72 13.58
N CYS A 22 55.89 28.45 14.02
CA CYS A 22 56.99 27.48 14.01
C CYS A 22 56.65 26.17 14.75
N GLY A 23 56.79 25.04 14.05
CA GLY A 23 57.45 23.84 14.56
C GLY A 23 56.69 22.95 15.55
N SER A 24 56.05 21.90 15.05
CA SER A 24 56.36 20.53 15.50
C SER A 24 55.77 19.51 14.54
N THR A 25 56.66 18.71 13.97
CA THR A 25 56.39 17.49 13.23
C THR A 25 55.67 16.48 14.13
N GLY A 26 54.39 16.27 13.89
CA GLY A 26 53.60 15.17 14.44
C GLY A 26 53.07 14.32 13.29
N LEU A 27 53.49 13.07 13.26
CA LEU A 27 53.08 12.05 12.30
C LEU A 27 51.55 12.00 12.19
N PHE A 28 51.01 12.37 11.02
CA PHE A 28 49.66 11.98 10.64
C PHE A 28 49.68 10.49 10.33
N ASN A 29 49.10 9.69 11.23
CA ASN A 29 48.61 8.37 10.87
C ASN A 29 47.59 8.55 9.75
N VAL A 30 47.98 8.12 8.56
CA VAL A 30 47.04 7.80 7.50
C VAL A 30 46.12 6.72 8.07
N THR A 31 44.89 7.08 8.42
CA THR A 31 43.83 6.09 8.58
C THR A 31 43.68 5.40 7.23
N ALA A 32 44.07 4.12 7.19
CA ALA A 32 43.82 3.24 6.08
C ALA A 32 42.35 3.39 5.66
N ALA A 33 42.11 3.53 4.35
CA ALA A 33 40.81 3.26 3.77
C ALA A 33 40.37 1.88 4.30
N GLY A 34 39.20 1.84 4.95
CA GLY A 34 38.71 0.65 5.64
C GLY A 34 38.73 -0.55 4.70
N GLU A 35 39.31 -1.65 5.17
CA GLU A 35 39.06 -2.96 4.58
C GLU A 35 37.55 -3.15 4.52
N ALA A 36 37.00 -3.45 3.34
CA ALA A 36 35.62 -3.87 3.24
C ALA A 36 35.48 -5.12 4.12
N THR A 37 34.69 -5.03 5.20
CA THR A 37 34.34 -6.19 6.00
C THR A 37 33.73 -7.23 5.07
N ALA A 38 34.32 -8.43 5.03
CA ALA A 38 33.83 -9.50 4.18
C ALA A 38 32.36 -9.80 4.54
N ALA A 39 31.52 -10.02 3.52
CA ALA A 39 30.13 -10.39 3.75
C ALA A 39 30.04 -11.67 4.60
N THR A 40 29.10 -11.69 5.53
CA THR A 40 28.80 -12.86 6.36
C THR A 40 28.23 -13.96 5.46
N ALA A 41 28.74 -15.19 5.61
CA ALA A 41 28.16 -16.35 4.95
C ALA A 41 26.95 -16.87 5.74
N PHE A 42 25.83 -17.10 5.06
CA PHE A 42 24.59 -17.60 5.66
C PHE A 42 24.34 -19.08 5.30
N PRO A 43 23.77 -19.90 6.22
CA PRO A 43 23.36 -19.55 7.57
C PRO A 43 24.56 -19.24 8.48
N TYR A 44 24.43 -18.22 9.32
CA TYR A 44 25.40 -17.79 10.31
C TYR A 44 24.88 -18.11 11.70
N THR A 45 25.65 -18.87 12.49
CA THR A 45 25.29 -19.21 13.87
C THR A 45 26.33 -18.66 14.83
N ILE A 46 25.87 -18.04 15.91
CA ILE A 46 26.70 -17.56 17.03
C ILE A 46 26.23 -18.18 18.34
N GLU A 47 27.19 -18.61 19.17
CA GLU A 47 26.95 -19.05 20.55
C GLU A 47 26.54 -17.84 21.39
N GLY A 48 25.53 -18.00 22.24
CA GLY A 48 24.90 -16.91 22.97
C GLY A 48 25.88 -16.22 23.91
N GLU A 49 26.74 -16.98 24.59
CA GLU A 49 27.80 -16.48 25.47
C GLU A 49 28.90 -15.70 24.73
N LYS A 50 28.99 -15.83 23.40
CA LYS A 50 29.97 -15.11 22.56
C LYS A 50 29.44 -13.79 22.03
N MET A 51 28.17 -13.47 22.27
CA MET A 51 27.62 -12.17 21.90
C MET A 51 28.27 -11.06 22.74
N LYS A 52 28.46 -9.89 22.13
CA LYS A 52 28.97 -8.71 22.81
C LYS A 52 27.98 -8.27 23.89
N GLY A 53 28.45 -8.22 25.14
CA GLY A 53 27.63 -7.87 26.30
C GLY A 53 26.94 -9.07 26.96
N ALA A 54 27.12 -10.28 26.44
CA ALA A 54 26.65 -11.50 27.10
C ALA A 54 27.59 -11.90 28.26
N ASP A 55 26.99 -12.22 29.39
CA ASP A 55 27.66 -12.98 30.45
C ASP A 55 27.47 -14.47 30.20
N LEU A 56 28.48 -15.29 30.51
CA LEU A 56 28.41 -16.75 30.46
C LEU A 56 27.59 -17.31 31.64
N TRP A 57 26.57 -18.10 31.33
CA TRP A 57 25.76 -18.82 32.31
C TRP A 57 25.81 -20.32 32.04
N THR A 58 25.76 -21.12 33.10
CA THR A 58 25.68 -22.60 33.02
C THR A 58 24.47 -23.17 33.76
N SER A 59 23.76 -22.33 34.53
CA SER A 59 22.50 -22.65 35.22
C SER A 59 21.71 -21.37 35.52
N ILE A 60 20.38 -21.43 35.54
CA ILE A 60 19.52 -20.29 35.92
C ILE A 60 19.17 -20.39 37.40
N TYR A 61 19.80 -19.57 38.24
CA TYR A 61 19.56 -19.56 39.69
C TYR A 61 19.56 -20.96 40.32
N GLN A 62 20.61 -21.76 40.04
CA GLN A 62 20.77 -23.16 40.46
C GLN A 62 19.89 -24.19 39.72
N THR A 63 19.04 -23.76 38.79
CA THR A 63 18.35 -24.66 37.87
C THR A 63 19.27 -25.00 36.71
N GLU A 64 19.74 -26.24 36.64
CA GLU A 64 20.53 -26.72 35.51
C GLU A 64 19.66 -26.93 34.27
N LEU A 65 20.17 -26.51 33.11
CA LEU A 65 19.57 -26.76 31.79
C LEU A 65 20.59 -27.48 30.90
N PRO A 66 20.85 -28.78 31.13
CA PRO A 66 21.88 -29.50 30.38
C PRO A 66 21.54 -29.58 28.88
N GLY A 67 22.55 -29.62 28.03
CA GLY A 67 22.40 -29.81 26.58
C GLY A 67 22.59 -28.55 25.72
N TYR A 68 23.06 -27.44 26.30
CA TYR A 68 23.55 -26.27 25.56
C TYR A 68 24.83 -26.59 24.77
N SER A 69 25.10 -25.86 23.69
CA SER A 69 26.37 -25.89 22.96
C SER A 69 27.43 -25.02 23.64
N GLY A 70 28.65 -25.04 23.10
CA GLY A 70 29.73 -24.19 23.63
C GLY A 70 30.09 -24.43 25.10
N GLU A 71 30.35 -23.34 25.82
CA GLU A 71 30.75 -23.37 27.24
C GLU A 71 29.58 -23.17 28.21
N GLY A 72 28.41 -22.79 27.69
CA GLY A 72 27.24 -22.36 28.44
C GLY A 72 26.21 -21.72 27.53
N PHE A 73 25.48 -20.75 28.06
CA PHE A 73 24.51 -19.96 27.31
C PHE A 73 24.51 -18.52 27.83
N TYR A 74 23.87 -17.63 27.08
CA TYR A 74 23.57 -16.28 27.56
C TYR A 74 22.18 -16.25 28.21
N TYR A 75 22.09 -15.75 29.44
CA TYR A 75 20.80 -15.53 30.09
C TYR A 75 20.41 -14.04 30.01
N LEU A 76 19.49 -13.73 29.08
CA LEU A 76 18.97 -12.38 28.87
C LEU A 76 18.19 -11.95 30.11
N THR A 77 18.82 -11.20 31.01
CA THR A 77 18.17 -10.59 32.19
C THR A 77 17.98 -9.11 31.94
N ALA A 78 18.78 -8.22 32.53
CA ALA A 78 18.69 -6.77 32.30
C ALA A 78 19.74 -6.25 31.31
N GLN A 79 20.89 -6.91 31.22
CA GLN A 79 21.97 -6.53 30.30
C GLN A 79 21.64 -7.02 28.88
N PRO A 80 21.62 -6.16 27.85
CA PRO A 80 21.43 -6.58 26.47
C PRO A 80 22.69 -7.26 25.92
N ALA A 81 22.53 -8.10 24.90
CA ALA A 81 23.64 -8.70 24.16
C ALA A 81 23.43 -8.51 22.66
N SER A 82 24.52 -8.35 21.93
CA SER A 82 24.48 -8.03 20.50
C SER A 82 25.57 -8.72 19.70
N PHE A 83 25.36 -8.83 18.40
CA PHE A 83 26.37 -9.22 17.43
C PHE A 83 26.11 -8.53 16.10
N GLU A 84 27.09 -8.59 15.20
CA GLU A 84 27.03 -7.94 13.90
C GLU A 84 27.07 -8.98 12.78
N VAL A 85 26.31 -8.73 11.72
CA VAL A 85 26.36 -9.46 10.45
C VAL A 85 26.53 -8.45 9.31
N THR A 86 27.31 -8.80 8.30
CA THR A 86 27.52 -7.93 7.12
C THR A 86 26.81 -8.53 5.92
N VAL A 87 25.83 -7.82 5.35
CA VAL A 87 25.04 -8.27 4.21
C VAL A 87 25.43 -7.51 2.93
N PRO A 88 25.42 -8.16 1.75
CA PRO A 88 25.89 -7.54 0.49
C PRO A 88 24.92 -6.51 -0.10
N GLU A 89 23.63 -6.65 0.21
CA GLU A 89 22.52 -5.82 -0.27
C GLU A 89 21.38 -5.81 0.77
N ASP A 90 20.45 -4.87 0.63
CA ASP A 90 19.23 -4.85 1.41
C ASP A 90 18.44 -6.14 1.17
N GLY A 91 17.96 -6.79 2.23
CA GLY A 91 17.21 -8.04 2.09
C GLY A 91 16.58 -8.51 3.40
N MET A 92 15.76 -9.56 3.30
CA MET A 92 15.13 -10.19 4.46
C MET A 92 15.91 -11.40 4.97
N TYR A 93 16.04 -11.50 6.28
CA TYR A 93 16.75 -12.56 6.96
C TYR A 93 15.88 -13.11 8.09
N SER A 94 15.92 -14.43 8.31
CA SER A 94 15.26 -15.07 9.45
C SER A 94 16.19 -15.12 10.65
N ILE A 95 15.65 -14.85 11.84
CA ILE A 95 16.38 -15.05 13.10
C ILE A 95 15.72 -16.21 13.87
N VAL A 96 16.50 -17.24 14.17
CA VAL A 96 16.09 -18.37 15.01
C VAL A 96 16.98 -18.41 16.24
N VAL A 97 16.34 -18.47 17.42
CA VAL A 97 17.04 -18.62 18.70
C VAL A 97 16.84 -20.03 19.21
N HIS A 98 17.92 -20.79 19.31
CA HIS A 98 17.91 -22.03 20.09
C HIS A 98 18.02 -21.63 21.57
N GLY A 99 17.00 -21.92 22.37
CA GLY A 99 16.91 -21.36 23.71
C GLY A 99 15.92 -22.06 24.62
N ALA A 100 15.72 -21.47 25.80
CA ALA A 100 14.72 -21.90 26.77
C ALA A 100 14.11 -20.70 27.51
N GLN A 101 12.80 -20.75 27.75
CA GLN A 101 12.08 -19.77 28.57
C GLN A 101 11.34 -20.52 29.68
N ILE A 102 11.88 -20.44 30.91
CA ILE A 102 11.43 -21.26 32.05
C ILE A 102 10.65 -20.48 33.12
N LEU A 103 10.43 -19.18 32.92
CA LEU A 103 9.86 -18.30 33.93
C LEU A 103 8.32 -18.26 33.85
N ASN A 104 7.75 -18.10 32.65
CA ASN A 104 6.31 -17.90 32.47
C ASN A 104 5.67 -19.03 31.67
N LYS A 105 4.72 -19.75 32.27
CA LYS A 105 4.08 -20.94 31.69
C LYS A 105 3.16 -20.59 30.51
N GLU A 106 2.60 -19.38 30.53
CA GLU A 106 1.73 -18.83 29.51
C GLU A 106 2.50 -18.24 28.31
N GLY A 107 3.84 -18.27 28.35
CA GLY A 107 4.71 -17.63 27.35
C GLY A 107 5.20 -16.25 27.79
N ARG A 108 6.26 -15.75 27.18
CA ARG A 108 6.89 -14.48 27.56
C ARG A 108 7.42 -13.71 26.36
N GLN A 109 7.08 -12.43 26.29
CA GLN A 109 7.51 -11.55 25.21
C GLN A 109 9.03 -11.42 25.22
N GLN A 110 9.61 -11.53 24.04
CA GLN A 110 11.02 -11.24 23.77
C GLN A 110 11.11 -10.13 22.73
N ALA A 111 12.21 -9.38 22.77
CA ALA A 111 12.44 -8.29 21.85
C ALA A 111 13.87 -8.32 21.30
N VAL A 112 13.98 -8.11 19.99
CA VAL A 112 15.25 -7.96 19.27
C VAL A 112 15.23 -6.64 18.51
N LYS A 113 16.38 -5.97 18.44
CA LYS A 113 16.58 -4.78 17.64
C LYS A 113 17.51 -5.08 16.47
N ILE A 114 17.13 -4.62 15.29
CA ILE A 114 17.97 -4.64 14.09
C ILE A 114 18.26 -3.19 13.72
N ASN A 115 19.51 -2.77 13.88
CA ASN A 115 19.92 -1.36 13.70
C ASN A 115 19.05 -0.36 14.48
N GLY A 116 18.55 -0.77 15.65
CA GLY A 116 17.67 0.04 16.51
C GLY A 116 16.16 -0.13 16.25
N VAL A 117 15.73 -0.74 15.14
CA VAL A 117 14.32 -1.09 14.87
C VAL A 117 13.93 -2.29 15.70
N LYS A 118 12.89 -2.16 16.53
CA LYS A 118 12.46 -3.18 17.50
C LYS A 118 11.44 -4.14 16.89
N TYR A 119 11.69 -5.43 17.03
CA TYR A 119 10.78 -6.53 16.72
C TYR A 119 10.46 -7.30 18.01
N ILE A 120 9.23 -7.81 18.11
CA ILE A 120 8.78 -8.57 19.29
C ILE A 120 8.26 -9.94 18.87
N THR A 121 8.47 -10.94 19.71
CA THR A 121 7.91 -12.29 19.55
C THR A 121 7.45 -12.84 20.90
N GLN A 122 6.58 -13.85 20.88
CA GLN A 122 6.17 -14.57 22.09
C GLN A 122 6.89 -15.91 22.21
N ALA A 123 7.81 -16.01 23.17
CA ALA A 123 8.49 -17.25 23.48
C ALA A 123 7.63 -18.12 24.40
N ALA A 124 7.10 -19.22 23.86
CA ALA A 124 6.41 -20.24 24.64
C ALA A 124 7.30 -20.81 25.77
N TYR A 125 6.67 -21.24 26.86
CA TYR A 125 7.38 -21.91 27.93
C TYR A 125 8.08 -23.17 27.43
N SER A 126 9.36 -23.33 27.76
CA SER A 126 10.09 -24.58 27.57
C SER A 126 11.18 -24.71 28.62
N ASP A 127 11.19 -25.85 29.31
CA ASP A 127 12.29 -26.31 30.18
C ASP A 127 13.31 -27.17 29.42
N LYS A 128 13.20 -27.20 28.09
CA LYS A 128 14.12 -27.84 27.15
C LYS A 128 14.61 -26.82 26.13
N TRP A 129 15.77 -27.09 25.56
CA TRP A 129 16.28 -26.33 24.43
C TRP A 129 15.41 -26.58 23.19
N VAL A 130 14.82 -25.51 22.67
CA VAL A 130 13.96 -25.52 21.47
C VAL A 130 14.26 -24.31 20.60
N ASP A 131 13.88 -24.39 19.33
CA ASP A 131 14.01 -23.28 18.40
C ASP A 131 12.82 -22.33 18.53
N TYR A 132 13.12 -21.06 18.74
CA TYR A 132 12.18 -19.96 18.73
C TYR A 132 12.37 -19.14 17.47
N ASP A 133 11.31 -18.99 16.68
CA ASP A 133 11.29 -18.13 15.50
C ASP A 133 11.09 -16.66 15.93
N PHE A 134 12.11 -15.84 15.70
CA PHE A 134 12.06 -14.39 15.94
C PHE A 134 11.58 -13.62 14.69
N GLY A 135 11.17 -14.34 13.64
CA GLY A 135 10.57 -13.80 12.44
C GLY A 135 11.59 -13.40 11.37
N MET A 136 11.05 -12.82 10.30
CA MET A 136 11.82 -12.25 9.20
C MET A 136 12.05 -10.77 9.47
N VAL A 137 13.30 -10.33 9.36
CA VAL A 137 13.71 -8.94 9.58
C VAL A 137 14.45 -8.40 8.38
N ARG A 138 14.29 -7.11 8.11
CA ARG A 138 15.06 -6.42 7.08
C ARG A 138 16.45 -6.08 7.61
N MET A 139 17.47 -6.35 6.80
CA MET A 139 18.83 -5.88 7.01
C MET A 139 19.25 -5.01 5.83
N ASN A 140 19.96 -3.92 6.12
CA ASN A 140 20.44 -2.98 5.10
C ASN A 140 21.82 -3.40 4.63
N LYS A 141 22.18 -3.09 3.39
CA LYS A 141 23.53 -3.31 2.87
C LYS A 141 24.62 -2.85 3.85
N GLY A 142 25.59 -3.72 4.11
CA GLY A 142 26.68 -3.48 5.04
C GLY A 142 26.46 -4.11 6.40
N VAL A 143 27.05 -3.52 7.43
CA VAL A 143 27.02 -4.05 8.80
C VAL A 143 25.66 -3.78 9.44
N ASN A 144 25.05 -4.82 9.99
CA ASN A 144 23.81 -4.76 10.75
C ASN A 144 24.04 -5.27 12.16
N THR A 145 23.60 -4.51 13.16
CA THR A 145 23.66 -4.91 14.57
C THR A 145 22.34 -5.56 14.97
N ILE A 146 22.44 -6.79 15.47
CA ILE A 146 21.34 -7.57 16.05
C ILE A 146 21.52 -7.51 17.57
N GLU A 147 20.56 -6.93 18.29
CA GLU A 147 20.63 -6.70 19.73
C GLU A 147 19.41 -7.30 20.44
N PHE A 148 19.61 -8.28 21.31
CA PHE A 148 18.58 -8.79 22.20
C PHE A 148 18.45 -7.90 23.43
N ILE A 149 17.23 -7.46 23.73
CA ILE A 149 16.94 -6.53 24.82
C ILE A 149 15.91 -7.11 25.79
N SER A 150 15.98 -6.66 27.05
CA SER A 150 15.07 -7.08 28.10
C SER A 150 13.68 -6.44 27.97
N GLU A 151 12.81 -7.01 27.14
CA GLU A 151 11.40 -6.59 27.03
C GLU A 151 10.49 -7.81 26.71
N TYR A 152 10.24 -8.72 27.65
CA TYR A 152 10.54 -8.65 29.10
C TYR A 152 11.75 -9.48 29.55
N GLY A 153 12.58 -9.96 28.62
CA GLY A 153 13.79 -10.74 28.92
C GLY A 153 13.49 -12.08 29.61
N TYR A 154 14.40 -12.52 30.47
CA TYR A 154 14.45 -13.81 31.16
C TYR A 154 14.34 -15.01 30.22
N MET A 155 15.17 -15.01 29.18
CA MET A 155 15.31 -16.10 28.21
C MET A 155 16.76 -16.59 28.21
N ALA A 156 16.95 -17.91 28.26
CA ALA A 156 18.24 -18.51 27.95
C ALA A 156 18.40 -18.64 26.44
N ILE A 157 19.51 -18.12 25.93
CA ILE A 157 19.89 -18.12 24.52
C ILE A 157 21.15 -18.96 24.41
N ASP A 158 21.02 -20.16 23.85
CA ASP A 158 22.14 -21.07 23.58
C ASP A 158 22.84 -20.66 22.29
N THR A 159 22.10 -20.65 21.17
CA THR A 159 22.61 -20.14 19.90
C THR A 159 21.62 -19.25 19.20
N VAL A 160 22.13 -18.36 18.37
CA VAL A 160 21.34 -17.54 17.45
C VAL A 160 21.78 -17.87 16.03
N THR A 161 20.84 -18.27 15.20
CA THR A 161 21.07 -18.52 13.77
C THR A 161 20.36 -17.46 12.94
N VAL A 162 21.13 -16.84 12.04
CA VAL A 162 20.65 -15.91 11.02
C VAL A 162 20.78 -16.62 9.67
N ASP A 163 19.72 -16.64 8.88
CA ASP A 163 19.73 -17.21 7.52
C ASP A 163 18.95 -16.30 6.56
N ASN A 164 19.08 -16.53 5.26
CA ASN A 164 18.23 -15.88 4.27
C ASN A 164 16.76 -16.23 4.55
N ALA A 165 15.88 -15.23 4.52
CA ALA A 165 14.46 -15.46 4.78
C ALA A 165 13.86 -16.42 3.74
N LYS A 166 12.99 -17.32 4.22
CA LYS A 166 12.20 -18.22 3.37
C LYS A 166 10.77 -17.73 3.32
N PHE A 167 10.39 -17.15 2.19
CA PHE A 167 9.05 -16.61 2.00
C PHE A 167 8.02 -17.73 1.77
N PRO A 168 6.76 -17.54 2.21
CA PRO A 168 5.69 -18.47 1.89
C PRO A 168 5.43 -18.51 0.38
N ASP A 169 5.04 -19.69 -0.09
CA ASP A 169 4.65 -19.87 -1.49
C ASP A 169 3.27 -19.25 -1.76
N LEU A 170 3.26 -18.02 -2.26
CA LEU A 170 2.06 -17.28 -2.64
C LEU A 170 1.29 -17.96 -3.80
N SER A 171 1.92 -18.88 -4.54
CA SER A 171 1.25 -19.65 -5.59
C SER A 171 0.23 -20.64 -5.02
N LYS A 172 0.25 -20.92 -3.71
CA LYS A 172 -0.74 -21.75 -3.02
C LYS A 172 -2.17 -21.16 -3.00
N ALA A 173 -2.31 -19.82 -3.01
CA ALA A 173 -3.63 -19.19 -2.90
C ALA A 173 -4.60 -19.67 -3.99
N SER A 174 -5.89 -19.85 -3.67
CA SER A 174 -6.90 -20.30 -4.63
C SER A 174 -7.14 -19.26 -5.73
N GLY A 175 -7.32 -19.73 -6.96
CA GLY A 175 -7.88 -18.94 -8.09
C GLY A 175 -9.34 -19.26 -8.39
N THR A 176 -10.00 -19.99 -7.49
CA THR A 176 -11.40 -20.41 -7.59
C THR A 176 -12.20 -19.72 -6.50
N THR A 177 -13.37 -19.20 -6.89
CA THR A 177 -14.33 -18.57 -5.98
C THR A 177 -14.95 -19.58 -5.01
N VAL A 178 -15.31 -19.14 -3.80
CA VAL A 178 -16.06 -19.95 -2.82
C VAL A 178 -17.48 -20.25 -3.30
N ASP A 179 -18.09 -19.31 -4.03
CA ASP A 179 -19.33 -19.57 -4.75
C ASP A 179 -19.07 -20.43 -6.00
N LYS A 180 -19.66 -21.63 -6.02
CA LYS A 180 -19.56 -22.59 -7.12
C LYS A 180 -20.32 -22.13 -8.36
N ASP A 181 -21.41 -21.38 -8.13
CA ASP A 181 -22.30 -20.87 -9.16
C ASP A 181 -21.87 -19.49 -9.66
N ALA A 182 -20.69 -19.00 -9.21
CA ALA A 182 -20.12 -17.72 -9.62
C ALA A 182 -20.19 -17.51 -11.14
N THR A 183 -20.52 -16.29 -11.58
CA THR A 183 -20.66 -15.96 -12.99
C THR A 183 -19.35 -16.16 -13.76
N PRO A 184 -19.40 -16.36 -15.09
CA PRO A 184 -18.20 -16.48 -15.91
C PRO A 184 -17.23 -15.30 -15.74
N GLU A 185 -17.75 -14.08 -15.62
CA GLU A 185 -16.97 -12.85 -15.45
C GLU A 185 -16.27 -12.83 -14.08
N THR A 186 -16.95 -13.25 -13.01
CA THR A 186 -16.38 -13.35 -11.66
C THR A 186 -15.30 -14.42 -11.59
N LYS A 187 -15.53 -15.59 -12.20
CA LYS A 187 -14.51 -16.65 -12.33
C LYS A 187 -13.30 -16.18 -13.12
N ALA A 188 -13.51 -15.42 -14.20
CA ALA A 188 -12.43 -14.84 -15.00
C ALA A 188 -11.61 -13.82 -14.20
N LEU A 189 -12.28 -12.90 -13.48
CA LEU A 189 -11.61 -11.94 -12.61
C LEU A 189 -10.80 -12.63 -11.51
N MET A 190 -11.39 -13.59 -10.79
CA MET A 190 -10.67 -14.32 -9.72
C MET A 190 -9.42 -15.03 -10.25
N LYS A 191 -9.49 -15.61 -11.44
CA LYS A 191 -8.33 -16.22 -12.11
C LYS A 191 -7.26 -15.18 -12.48
N TYR A 192 -7.67 -14.00 -12.95
CA TYR A 192 -6.74 -12.90 -13.22
C TYR A 192 -6.04 -12.42 -11.95
N LEU A 193 -6.79 -12.13 -10.88
CA LEU A 193 -6.24 -11.74 -9.58
C LEU A 193 -5.20 -12.77 -9.11
N LYS A 194 -5.51 -14.06 -9.24
CA LYS A 194 -4.58 -15.14 -8.91
C LYS A 194 -3.32 -15.16 -9.79
N SER A 195 -3.45 -14.83 -11.08
CA SER A 195 -2.32 -14.88 -12.03
C SER A 195 -1.24 -13.83 -11.74
N VAL A 196 -1.64 -12.69 -11.17
CA VAL A 196 -0.77 -11.56 -10.82
C VAL A 196 -0.32 -11.58 -9.35
N TYR A 197 -1.04 -12.27 -8.47
CA TYR A 197 -0.71 -12.38 -7.04
C TYR A 197 0.69 -12.97 -6.81
N GLY A 198 1.50 -12.26 -6.03
CA GLY A 198 2.89 -12.61 -5.77
C GLY A 198 3.88 -12.24 -6.88
N LYS A 199 3.45 -11.51 -7.91
CA LYS A 199 4.30 -10.99 -9.01
C LYS A 199 4.15 -9.50 -9.22
N HIS A 200 2.94 -8.99 -9.07
CA HIS A 200 2.57 -7.59 -9.25
C HIS A 200 1.66 -7.13 -8.13
N ILE A 201 1.44 -5.82 -8.06
CA ILE A 201 0.41 -5.19 -7.25
C ILE A 201 -0.56 -4.42 -8.16
N LEU A 202 -1.87 -4.57 -7.95
CA LEU A 202 -2.86 -3.78 -8.68
C LEU A 202 -3.03 -2.41 -8.01
N SER A 203 -2.99 -1.34 -8.80
CA SER A 203 -3.30 0.01 -8.31
C SER A 203 -4.79 0.14 -8.04
N GLY A 204 -5.14 0.72 -6.89
CA GLY A 204 -6.52 1.01 -6.52
C GLY A 204 -6.71 2.41 -5.95
N GLN A 205 -7.94 2.89 -5.94
CA GLN A 205 -8.34 4.16 -5.34
C GLN A 205 -9.82 4.14 -4.96
N GLN A 206 -10.15 4.50 -3.71
CA GLN A 206 -11.53 4.70 -3.28
C GLN A 206 -12.06 6.03 -3.83
N GLU A 207 -13.30 6.04 -4.34
CA GLU A 207 -13.99 7.29 -4.68
C GLU A 207 -14.69 7.92 -3.45
N ILE A 208 -14.94 9.22 -3.51
CA ILE A 208 -15.65 9.95 -2.46
C ILE A 208 -17.05 9.37 -2.15
N TYR A 209 -17.47 9.46 -0.89
CA TYR A 209 -18.82 9.08 -0.45
C TYR A 209 -19.93 9.85 -1.19
N GLY A 210 -21.14 9.28 -1.22
CA GLY A 210 -22.33 9.92 -1.81
C GLY A 210 -22.54 11.34 -1.30
N GLY A 211 -22.53 12.32 -2.21
CA GLY A 211 -22.68 13.74 -1.87
C GLY A 211 -21.39 14.50 -1.57
N GLY A 212 -20.24 13.82 -1.49
CA GLY A 212 -18.94 14.49 -1.40
C GLY A 212 -18.47 15.07 -2.74
N HIS A 213 -17.40 15.88 -2.72
CA HIS A 213 -16.92 16.66 -3.87
C HIS A 213 -18.04 17.42 -4.60
N ALA A 214 -18.96 18.02 -3.84
CA ALA A 214 -20.04 18.81 -4.40
C ALA A 214 -19.50 20.05 -5.12
N VAL A 215 -19.90 20.21 -6.38
CA VAL A 215 -19.52 21.32 -7.25
C VAL A 215 -20.74 22.21 -7.47
N GLU A 216 -20.59 23.47 -7.08
CA GLU A 216 -21.56 24.53 -7.33
C GLU A 216 -21.48 25.00 -8.79
N THR A 217 -22.64 25.13 -9.44
CA THR A 217 -22.70 25.60 -10.83
C THR A 217 -23.52 26.88 -10.97
N THR A 218 -23.40 27.49 -12.15
CA THR A 218 -24.21 28.64 -12.55
C THR A 218 -25.52 28.24 -13.23
N ILE A 219 -25.78 26.93 -13.39
CA ILE A 219 -27.01 26.39 -13.99
C ILE A 219 -28.21 26.77 -13.12
N ARG A 220 -29.27 27.25 -13.77
CA ARG A 220 -30.53 27.67 -13.16
C ARG A 220 -31.70 27.16 -14.00
N TYR A 221 -32.83 26.89 -13.35
CA TYR A 221 -34.08 26.62 -14.04
C TYR A 221 -34.79 27.94 -14.37
N ASP A 222 -34.96 28.22 -15.66
CA ASP A 222 -35.78 29.32 -16.16
C ASP A 222 -37.24 28.81 -16.31
N ALA A 223 -38.07 29.20 -15.35
CA ALA A 223 -39.49 28.83 -15.34
C ALA A 223 -40.31 29.47 -16.48
N ASN A 224 -39.86 30.59 -17.06
CA ASN A 224 -40.56 31.23 -18.18
C ASN A 224 -40.26 30.52 -19.50
N ALA A 225 -39.02 30.08 -19.69
CA ALA A 225 -38.59 29.36 -20.88
C ALA A 225 -38.83 27.84 -20.77
N ASN A 226 -39.06 27.32 -19.56
CA ASN A 226 -39.07 25.89 -19.24
C ASN A 226 -37.77 25.20 -19.68
N LYS A 227 -36.63 25.76 -19.24
CA LYS A 227 -35.29 25.28 -19.59
C LYS A 227 -34.34 25.35 -18.40
N CYS A 228 -33.39 24.44 -18.34
CA CYS A 228 -32.20 24.57 -17.50
C CYS A 228 -31.09 25.22 -18.33
N ILE A 229 -30.56 26.35 -17.87
CA ILE A 229 -29.52 27.11 -18.58
C ILE A 229 -28.43 27.57 -17.62
N ASP A 230 -27.19 27.64 -18.09
CA ASP A 230 -26.09 28.26 -17.35
C ASP A 230 -25.93 29.76 -17.68
N GLN A 231 -24.94 30.40 -17.06
CA GLN A 231 -24.64 31.82 -17.29
C GLN A 231 -24.17 32.15 -18.71
N GLU A 232 -23.70 31.15 -19.46
CA GLU A 232 -23.21 31.27 -20.84
C GLU A 232 -24.33 30.99 -21.86
N GLY A 233 -25.50 30.56 -21.40
CA GLY A 233 -26.67 30.24 -22.22
C GLY A 233 -26.67 28.82 -22.77
N VAL A 234 -25.82 27.93 -22.25
CA VAL A 234 -25.85 26.50 -22.60
C VAL A 234 -27.12 25.89 -22.05
N GLU A 235 -27.86 25.17 -22.88
CA GLU A 235 -29.10 24.50 -22.50
C GLU A 235 -28.83 23.07 -22.01
N TYR A 236 -29.51 22.70 -20.94
CA TYR A 236 -29.45 21.39 -20.29
C TYR A 236 -30.80 20.70 -20.44
N VAL A 237 -30.78 19.38 -20.67
CA VAL A 237 -32.00 18.58 -20.88
C VAL A 237 -32.67 18.34 -19.54
N ILE A 238 -33.92 18.76 -19.38
CA ILE A 238 -34.70 18.49 -18.18
C ILE A 238 -35.07 17.00 -18.12
N ASP A 239 -34.89 16.39 -16.96
CA ASP A 239 -35.51 15.09 -16.68
C ASP A 239 -37.01 15.30 -16.39
N GLU A 240 -37.85 14.88 -17.33
CA GLU A 240 -39.30 15.06 -17.27
C GLU A 240 -39.99 14.24 -16.18
N GLU A 241 -39.30 13.28 -15.57
CA GLU A 241 -39.84 12.50 -14.45
C GLU A 241 -39.49 13.14 -13.09
N SER A 242 -38.60 14.13 -13.08
CA SER A 242 -37.97 14.67 -11.86
C SER A 242 -38.69 15.90 -11.27
N TRP A 243 -39.92 16.20 -11.66
CA TRP A 243 -40.60 17.44 -11.25
C TRP A 243 -41.04 17.46 -9.79
N ASP A 244 -40.80 18.59 -9.10
CA ASP A 244 -41.28 18.85 -7.74
C ASP A 244 -41.58 20.33 -7.50
N LYS A 245 -41.92 20.70 -6.26
CA LYS A 245 -42.29 22.05 -5.85
C LYS A 245 -41.55 22.47 -4.59
N THR A 246 -41.13 23.74 -4.52
CA THR A 246 -40.58 24.33 -3.30
C THR A 246 -41.67 24.44 -2.21
N GLU A 247 -41.29 24.75 -0.98
CA GLU A 247 -42.25 25.06 0.10
C GLU A 247 -43.19 26.22 -0.27
N GLN A 248 -42.76 27.15 -1.13
CA GLN A 248 -43.58 28.25 -1.65
C GLN A 248 -44.42 27.86 -2.88
N GLY A 249 -44.34 26.62 -3.35
CA GLY A 249 -45.12 26.09 -4.47
C GLY A 249 -44.53 26.33 -5.86
N GLU A 250 -43.29 26.84 -5.96
CA GLU A 250 -42.61 27.05 -7.24
C GLU A 250 -42.18 25.70 -7.83
N LYS A 251 -42.53 25.43 -9.10
CA LYS A 251 -42.19 24.18 -9.77
C LYS A 251 -40.73 24.20 -10.23
N PHE A 252 -39.99 23.12 -10.01
CA PHE A 252 -38.64 22.93 -10.55
C PHE A 252 -38.41 21.45 -10.92
N PRO A 253 -37.55 21.13 -11.90
CA PRO A 253 -37.10 19.77 -12.12
C PRO A 253 -35.90 19.47 -11.21
N TRP A 254 -35.93 18.33 -10.52
CA TRP A 254 -34.83 17.89 -9.66
C TRP A 254 -33.56 17.63 -10.44
N HIS A 255 -33.67 17.16 -11.69
CA HIS A 255 -32.53 16.81 -12.51
C HIS A 255 -32.52 17.49 -13.86
N CYS A 256 -31.33 17.87 -14.30
CA CYS A 256 -31.06 18.19 -15.70
C CYS A 256 -29.74 17.56 -16.14
N THR A 257 -29.59 17.31 -17.44
CA THR A 257 -28.43 16.64 -18.03
C THR A 257 -27.70 17.57 -18.98
N GLY A 258 -26.38 17.67 -18.78
CA GLY A 258 -25.50 18.46 -19.64
C GLY A 258 -25.23 17.81 -20.99
N PRO A 259 -24.66 18.56 -21.95
CA PRO A 259 -24.26 18.02 -23.26
C PRO A 259 -23.24 16.88 -23.20
N ASP A 260 -22.51 16.77 -22.09
CA ASP A 260 -21.53 15.72 -21.77
C ASP A 260 -22.15 14.48 -21.11
N GLY A 261 -23.46 14.50 -20.85
CA GLY A 261 -24.18 13.43 -20.15
C GLY A 261 -24.13 13.54 -18.62
N GLN A 262 -23.48 14.55 -18.05
CA GLN A 262 -23.45 14.76 -16.60
C GLN A 262 -24.86 15.11 -16.11
N VAL A 263 -25.32 14.40 -15.08
CA VAL A 263 -26.57 14.72 -14.38
C VAL A 263 -26.28 15.72 -13.27
N TYR A 264 -27.08 16.78 -13.21
CA TYR A 264 -27.01 17.81 -12.18
C TYR A 264 -28.30 17.79 -11.35
N THR A 265 -28.17 18.02 -10.05
CA THR A 265 -29.26 17.97 -9.07
C THR A 265 -29.58 19.36 -8.55
N TYR A 266 -30.86 19.69 -8.43
CA TYR A 266 -31.32 20.98 -7.94
C TYR A 266 -31.05 21.16 -6.43
N SER A 267 -30.37 22.24 -6.06
CA SER A 267 -30.21 22.71 -4.68
C SER A 267 -31.30 23.72 -4.35
N THR A 268 -32.21 23.37 -3.44
CA THR A 268 -33.26 24.26 -2.96
C THR A 268 -32.70 25.45 -2.17
N GLN A 269 -31.55 25.26 -1.50
CA GLN A 269 -30.87 26.29 -0.72
C GLN A 269 -30.30 27.40 -1.61
N ASN A 270 -29.60 27.03 -2.67
CA ASN A 270 -28.89 27.96 -3.55
C ASN A 270 -29.69 28.30 -4.83
N ARG A 271 -30.83 27.64 -5.03
CA ARG A 271 -31.72 27.74 -6.20
C ARG A 271 -30.95 27.53 -7.51
N ASN A 272 -30.05 26.55 -7.53
CA ASN A 272 -29.21 26.20 -8.67
C ASN A 272 -29.10 24.70 -8.85
N TYR A 273 -28.38 24.27 -9.88
CA TYR A 273 -27.99 22.87 -10.00
C TYR A 273 -26.54 22.66 -9.55
N THR A 274 -26.29 21.52 -8.93
CA THR A 274 -24.97 21.07 -8.47
C THR A 274 -24.70 19.66 -9.00
N TYR A 275 -23.47 19.20 -8.93
CA TYR A 275 -23.14 17.80 -9.17
C TYR A 275 -22.03 17.36 -8.21
N ASN A 276 -21.82 16.05 -8.07
CA ASN A 276 -20.73 15.49 -7.29
C ASN A 276 -19.62 15.01 -8.23
N ASP A 277 -18.41 15.51 -8.05
CA ASP A 277 -17.26 15.10 -8.86
C ASP A 277 -16.64 13.82 -8.30
N TYR A 278 -17.33 12.69 -8.50
CA TYR A 278 -16.84 11.37 -8.13
C TYR A 278 -15.55 10.96 -8.87
N ASN A 279 -15.13 11.68 -9.91
CA ASN A 279 -13.92 11.38 -10.68
C ASN A 279 -12.69 12.17 -10.21
N TYR A 280 -12.81 12.98 -9.15
CA TYR A 280 -11.72 13.82 -8.65
C TYR A 280 -10.44 13.01 -8.39
N GLU A 281 -10.50 11.94 -7.60
CA GLU A 281 -9.33 11.13 -7.25
C GLU A 281 -8.69 10.48 -8.47
N VAL A 282 -9.49 9.89 -9.36
CA VAL A 282 -9.01 9.24 -10.60
C VAL A 282 -8.31 10.26 -11.50
N ARG A 283 -8.89 11.46 -11.64
CA ARG A 283 -8.30 12.55 -12.42
C ARG A 283 -7.01 13.06 -11.80
N TYR A 284 -6.95 13.22 -10.47
CA TYR A 284 -5.73 13.61 -9.77
C TYR A 284 -4.59 12.61 -10.01
N ILE A 285 -4.86 11.31 -9.89
CA ILE A 285 -3.87 10.26 -10.17
C ILE A 285 -3.39 10.38 -11.61
N LYS A 286 -4.31 10.53 -12.57
CA LYS A 286 -3.97 10.68 -14.00
C LYS A 286 -3.08 11.89 -14.27
N GLU A 287 -3.36 13.02 -13.64
CA GLU A 287 -2.55 14.24 -13.76
C GLU A 287 -1.17 14.09 -13.13
N LEU A 288 -1.07 13.40 -11.99
CA LEU A 288 0.19 13.19 -11.27
C LEU A 288 1.09 12.15 -11.94
N THR A 289 0.52 11.00 -12.32
CA THR A 289 1.28 9.82 -12.73
C THR A 289 1.28 9.61 -14.24
N GLY A 290 0.25 10.08 -14.94
CA GLY A 290 -0.02 9.74 -16.33
C GLY A 290 -0.86 8.48 -16.51
N GLU A 291 -1.25 7.79 -15.44
CA GLU A 291 -2.02 6.53 -15.44
C GLU A 291 -3.32 6.64 -14.63
N GLU A 292 -4.30 5.76 -14.88
CA GLU A 292 -5.51 5.62 -14.05
C GLU A 292 -5.38 4.34 -13.19
N PRO A 293 -5.95 4.28 -11.97
CA PRO A 293 -5.88 3.07 -11.14
C PRO A 293 -6.60 1.90 -11.82
N ALA A 294 -6.10 0.68 -11.64
CA ALA A 294 -6.75 -0.54 -12.17
C ALA A 294 -8.06 -0.88 -11.44
N ILE A 295 -8.09 -0.65 -10.13
CA ILE A 295 -9.23 -0.88 -9.24
C ILE A 295 -9.83 0.45 -8.83
N ARG A 296 -11.16 0.54 -8.83
CA ARG A 296 -11.89 1.64 -8.19
C ARG A 296 -12.72 1.10 -7.04
N GLY A 297 -12.58 1.73 -5.89
CA GLY A 297 -13.32 1.44 -4.67
C GLY A 297 -14.61 2.25 -4.58
N PHE A 298 -15.71 1.59 -4.21
CA PHE A 298 -17.06 2.13 -4.10
C PHE A 298 -17.65 1.80 -2.72
N ASP A 299 -18.80 2.37 -2.36
CA ASP A 299 -19.50 2.03 -1.12
C ASP A 299 -21.02 2.00 -1.32
N PHE A 300 -21.69 0.96 -0.79
CA PHE A 300 -23.15 0.81 -0.86
C PHE A 300 -23.90 1.38 0.35
N GLY A 301 -23.23 2.11 1.25
CA GLY A 301 -23.79 2.61 2.50
C GLY A 301 -25.03 3.45 2.29
N SER A 302 -25.08 4.18 1.17
CA SER A 302 -26.20 5.04 0.77
C SER A 302 -27.53 4.31 0.55
N TYR A 303 -27.51 3.01 0.28
CA TYR A 303 -28.70 2.15 0.14
C TYR A 303 -29.20 1.60 1.49
N CYS A 304 -28.84 2.28 2.58
CA CYS A 304 -29.32 2.04 3.93
C CYS A 304 -30.79 2.50 4.10
N PRO A 305 -31.69 1.66 4.65
CA PRO A 305 -33.09 2.04 4.87
C PRO A 305 -33.27 3.22 5.84
N CYS A 306 -32.29 3.48 6.71
CA CYS A 306 -32.39 4.58 7.68
C CYS A 306 -32.27 5.97 7.07
N TYR A 307 -31.84 6.16 5.83
CA TYR A 307 -31.82 7.50 5.21
C TYR A 307 -32.04 7.50 3.69
N ALA A 308 -32.21 6.30 3.10
CA ALA A 308 -32.72 6.02 1.76
C ALA A 308 -32.42 7.11 0.72
N TRP A 309 -31.24 7.02 0.13
CA TRP A 309 -30.76 7.87 -0.95
C TRP A 309 -30.34 6.98 -2.13
N ASP A 310 -30.33 7.51 -3.35
CA ASP A 310 -29.68 6.87 -4.51
C ASP A 310 -28.55 7.80 -5.01
N ASP A 311 -27.28 7.41 -4.85
CA ASP A 311 -26.15 8.17 -5.43
C ASP A 311 -25.84 7.72 -6.85
N GLY A 312 -26.46 6.64 -7.35
CA GLY A 312 -26.12 6.02 -8.61
C GLY A 312 -24.82 5.21 -8.59
N VAL A 313 -24.37 4.69 -7.43
CA VAL A 313 -23.13 3.91 -7.32
C VAL A 313 -23.10 2.72 -8.29
N ALA A 314 -24.22 2.02 -8.47
CA ALA A 314 -24.28 0.88 -9.38
C ALA A 314 -24.00 1.29 -10.83
N GLN A 315 -24.49 2.45 -11.27
CA GLN A 315 -24.20 2.96 -12.60
C GLN A 315 -22.73 3.35 -12.75
N ARG A 316 -22.13 4.01 -11.76
CA ARG A 316 -20.68 4.33 -11.78
C ARG A 316 -19.81 3.08 -11.85
N MET A 317 -20.19 2.02 -11.12
CA MET A 317 -19.51 0.71 -11.19
C MET A 317 -19.67 0.05 -12.57
N ILE A 318 -20.86 0.13 -13.17
CA ILE A 318 -21.09 -0.36 -14.55
C ILE A 318 -20.21 0.41 -15.54
N ASP A 319 -20.15 1.74 -15.43
CA ASP A 319 -19.35 2.56 -16.34
C ASP A 319 -17.85 2.25 -16.21
N TRP A 320 -17.36 2.07 -14.99
CA TRP A 320 -15.97 1.69 -14.74
C TRP A 320 -15.65 0.31 -15.34
N ALA A 321 -16.47 -0.71 -15.08
CA ALA A 321 -16.22 -2.05 -15.58
C ALA A 321 -16.43 -2.18 -17.09
N LYS A 322 -17.48 -1.58 -17.65
CA LYS A 322 -17.90 -1.81 -19.05
C LYS A 322 -17.26 -0.82 -20.02
N ASN A 323 -17.11 0.45 -19.64
CA ASN A 323 -16.59 1.48 -20.54
C ASN A 323 -15.09 1.70 -20.36
N LYS A 324 -14.55 1.42 -19.17
CA LYS A 324 -13.12 1.57 -18.86
C LYS A 324 -12.37 0.24 -18.71
N ASN A 325 -13.07 -0.89 -18.64
CA ASN A 325 -12.48 -2.22 -18.40
C ASN A 325 -11.72 -2.31 -17.05
N GLY A 326 -12.11 -1.49 -16.07
CA GLY A 326 -11.50 -1.42 -14.74
C GLY A 326 -12.20 -2.32 -13.73
N ILE A 327 -11.50 -2.72 -12.67
CA ILE A 327 -12.00 -3.61 -11.62
C ILE A 327 -12.77 -2.82 -10.56
N CYS A 328 -13.91 -3.33 -10.11
CA CYS A 328 -14.71 -2.72 -9.04
C CYS A 328 -14.50 -3.47 -7.72
N THR A 329 -14.12 -2.75 -6.66
CA THR A 329 -14.25 -3.20 -5.27
C THR A 329 -15.28 -2.34 -4.55
N ALA A 330 -16.05 -2.90 -3.61
CA ALA A 330 -17.08 -2.16 -2.90
C ALA A 330 -17.20 -2.61 -1.44
N SER A 331 -17.14 -1.64 -0.53
CA SER A 331 -17.49 -1.79 0.87
C SER A 331 -18.98 -1.49 1.12
N TRP A 332 -19.42 -1.65 2.36
CA TRP A 332 -20.80 -1.37 2.76
C TRP A 332 -20.87 -0.77 4.17
N HIS A 333 -20.80 0.56 4.25
CA HIS A 333 -21.04 1.30 5.49
C HIS A 333 -22.55 1.40 5.79
N VAL A 334 -23.17 0.26 6.11
CA VAL A 334 -24.59 0.21 6.46
C VAL A 334 -24.84 0.80 7.85
N ASN A 335 -25.60 1.89 7.91
CA ASN A 335 -26.00 2.48 9.18
C ASN A 335 -27.14 1.69 9.83
N VAL A 336 -27.24 1.85 11.14
CA VAL A 336 -28.38 1.47 11.98
C VAL A 336 -28.87 2.71 12.73
N PRO A 337 -30.09 2.69 13.30
CA PRO A 337 -30.53 3.74 14.22
C PRO A 337 -29.60 3.82 15.43
N LYS A 338 -29.26 5.02 15.91
CA LYS A 338 -28.57 5.20 17.21
C LYS A 338 -29.43 4.71 18.37
N THR A 339 -30.75 4.92 18.27
CA THR A 339 -31.76 4.51 19.24
C THR A 339 -32.85 3.74 18.53
N LYS A 340 -33.09 2.47 18.89
CA LYS A 340 -34.11 1.63 18.27
C LYS A 340 -35.51 2.23 18.36
N ALA A 341 -35.82 2.87 19.48
CA ALA A 341 -37.13 3.47 19.73
C ALA A 341 -37.46 4.66 18.80
N SER A 342 -36.48 5.27 18.14
CA SER A 342 -36.73 6.37 17.18
C SER A 342 -36.98 5.87 15.76
N TYR A 343 -36.79 4.58 15.48
CA TYR A 343 -36.92 4.02 14.13
C TYR A 343 -38.27 3.35 13.93
N THR A 344 -38.90 3.66 12.80
CA THR A 344 -40.06 2.93 12.26
C THR A 344 -39.62 2.21 11.01
N LEU A 345 -39.89 0.90 10.91
CA LEU A 345 -39.41 0.08 9.80
C LEU A 345 -39.86 0.65 8.44
N GLY A 346 -38.88 0.97 7.59
CA GLY A 346 -39.10 1.49 6.23
C GLY A 346 -39.17 3.01 6.13
N GLU A 347 -39.21 3.73 7.25
CA GLU A 347 -39.23 5.19 7.28
C GLU A 347 -37.81 5.74 7.48
N PRO A 348 -37.36 6.73 6.69
CA PRO A 348 -36.05 7.32 6.86
C PRO A 348 -35.94 8.12 8.17
N LEU A 349 -34.72 8.24 8.66
CA LEU A 349 -34.28 9.07 9.78
C LEU A 349 -33.34 10.16 9.26
N ASP A 350 -33.27 11.27 9.99
CA ASP A 350 -32.18 12.22 9.80
C ASP A 350 -30.84 11.52 9.95
N PHE A 351 -29.89 11.80 9.07
CA PHE A 351 -28.57 11.14 9.07
C PHE A 351 -27.89 11.20 10.44
N GLY A 352 -28.03 12.31 11.17
CA GLY A 352 -27.48 12.50 12.52
C GLY A 352 -28.06 11.57 13.60
N LEU A 353 -29.20 10.90 13.34
CA LEU A 353 -29.83 9.89 14.20
C LEU A 353 -29.43 8.46 13.83
N THR A 354 -28.62 8.30 12.78
CA THR A 354 -28.10 7.02 12.30
C THR A 354 -26.62 6.90 12.65
N THR A 355 -26.08 5.68 12.65
CA THR A 355 -24.66 5.43 12.88
C THR A 355 -24.25 4.09 12.26
N TYR A 356 -23.03 3.99 11.75
CA TYR A 356 -22.38 2.71 11.45
C TYR A 356 -21.50 2.23 12.64
N THR A 357 -21.29 3.08 13.65
CA THR A 357 -20.42 2.74 14.77
C THR A 357 -21.12 1.88 15.84
N GLU A 358 -20.34 1.35 16.78
CA GLU A 358 -20.80 0.65 17.98
C GLU A 358 -21.73 1.45 18.90
N ASN A 359 -21.80 2.79 18.75
CA ASN A 359 -22.57 3.73 19.56
C ASN A 359 -24.08 3.70 19.24
N THR A 360 -24.71 2.56 19.49
CA THR A 360 -26.13 2.28 19.23
C THR A 360 -26.68 1.22 20.21
N ASP A 361 -27.96 1.27 20.53
CA ASP A 361 -28.68 0.22 21.27
C ASP A 361 -29.17 -0.95 20.38
N PHE A 362 -28.87 -0.92 19.07
CA PHE A 362 -29.11 -2.00 18.12
C PHE A 362 -28.34 -3.27 18.52
N VAL A 363 -28.98 -4.44 18.56
CA VAL A 363 -28.35 -5.71 18.98
C VAL A 363 -27.97 -6.53 17.75
N THR A 364 -26.68 -6.73 17.52
CA THR A 364 -26.13 -7.34 16.30
C THR A 364 -26.56 -8.79 16.14
N ALA A 365 -26.53 -9.59 17.22
CA ALA A 365 -26.99 -10.98 17.16
C ALA A 365 -28.47 -11.10 16.78
N ASN A 366 -29.28 -10.08 17.04
CA ASN A 366 -30.71 -10.09 16.71
C ASN A 366 -30.97 -9.94 15.20
N CYS A 367 -30.00 -9.50 14.39
CA CYS A 367 -30.12 -9.55 12.91
C CYS A 367 -30.45 -10.94 12.36
N MET A 368 -30.18 -11.99 13.13
CA MET A 368 -30.42 -13.40 12.76
C MET A 368 -31.59 -14.02 13.52
N VAL A 369 -32.36 -13.24 14.28
CA VAL A 369 -33.47 -13.72 15.11
C VAL A 369 -34.79 -13.17 14.60
N LYS A 370 -35.52 -14.02 13.86
CA LYS A 370 -36.82 -13.67 13.27
C LYS A 370 -37.81 -13.14 14.32
N GLY A 371 -38.49 -12.05 13.98
CA GLY A 371 -39.47 -11.38 14.86
C GLY A 371 -38.86 -10.30 15.76
N THR A 372 -37.55 -10.05 15.67
CA THR A 372 -36.92 -8.87 16.25
C THR A 372 -36.92 -7.71 15.25
N MET A 373 -36.87 -6.48 15.75
CA MET A 373 -36.77 -5.29 14.89
C MET A 373 -35.48 -5.32 14.07
N GLU A 374 -34.37 -5.74 14.69
CA GLU A 374 -33.06 -5.85 14.04
C GLU A 374 -33.07 -6.82 12.86
N TYR A 375 -33.74 -7.97 12.98
CA TYR A 375 -33.92 -8.90 11.87
C TYR A 375 -34.70 -8.28 10.71
N ASP A 376 -35.86 -7.68 10.99
CA ASP A 376 -36.70 -7.09 9.93
C ASP A 376 -35.99 -5.89 9.26
N TYR A 377 -35.27 -5.09 10.03
CA TYR A 377 -34.43 -4.00 9.53
C TYR A 377 -33.31 -4.52 8.64
N PHE A 378 -32.57 -5.53 9.10
CA PHE A 378 -31.42 -6.04 8.36
C PHE A 378 -31.85 -6.78 7.08
N GLN A 379 -33.01 -7.43 7.09
CA GLN A 379 -33.62 -7.97 5.86
C GLN A 379 -33.92 -6.87 4.83
N LEU A 380 -34.42 -5.70 5.26
CA LEU A 380 -34.62 -4.57 4.37
C LEU A 380 -33.29 -4.00 3.84
N CYS A 381 -32.26 -3.94 4.68
CA CYS A 381 -30.90 -3.58 4.24
C CYS A 381 -30.39 -4.51 3.14
N MET A 382 -30.48 -5.83 3.37
CA MET A 382 -30.05 -6.84 2.39
C MET A 382 -30.87 -6.79 1.11
N LYS A 383 -32.18 -6.53 1.18
CA LYS A 383 -33.03 -6.36 0.00
C LYS A 383 -32.58 -5.18 -0.86
N ASN A 384 -32.31 -4.04 -0.25
CA ASN A 384 -31.87 -2.84 -0.96
C ASN A 384 -30.49 -3.04 -1.59
N LEU A 385 -29.54 -3.57 -0.83
CA LEU A 385 -28.22 -3.94 -1.32
C LEU A 385 -28.31 -4.94 -2.50
N ALA A 386 -29.12 -5.99 -2.35
CA ALA A 386 -29.27 -7.01 -3.37
C ALA A 386 -29.85 -6.46 -4.67
N ALA A 387 -30.74 -5.47 -4.60
CA ALA A 387 -31.28 -4.81 -5.79
C ALA A 387 -30.18 -4.12 -6.61
N GLU A 388 -29.24 -3.44 -5.96
CA GLU A 388 -28.11 -2.78 -6.64
C GLU A 388 -27.09 -3.78 -7.17
N LEU A 389 -26.70 -4.77 -6.35
CA LEU A 389 -25.80 -5.84 -6.79
C LEU A 389 -26.39 -6.64 -7.97
N LYS A 390 -27.73 -6.77 -8.03
CA LYS A 390 -28.41 -7.42 -9.15
C LYS A 390 -28.28 -6.62 -10.45
N LYS A 391 -28.33 -5.29 -10.42
CA LYS A 391 -28.05 -4.45 -11.59
C LYS A 391 -26.65 -4.72 -12.14
N LEU A 392 -25.66 -4.84 -11.25
CA LEU A 392 -24.28 -5.19 -11.63
C LEU A 392 -24.19 -6.59 -12.25
N GLN A 393 -24.83 -7.58 -11.62
CA GLN A 393 -24.86 -8.93 -12.15
C GLN A 393 -25.49 -8.98 -13.55
N ASP A 394 -26.61 -8.29 -13.75
CA ASP A 394 -27.32 -8.26 -15.03
C ASP A 394 -26.51 -7.54 -16.12
N ALA A 395 -25.64 -6.61 -15.74
CA ALA A 395 -24.67 -5.96 -16.63
C ALA A 395 -23.39 -6.81 -16.88
N GLY A 396 -23.25 -7.97 -16.24
CA GLY A 396 -22.06 -8.81 -16.28
C GLY A 396 -20.84 -8.13 -15.63
N VAL A 397 -21.06 -7.48 -14.49
CA VAL A 397 -20.02 -6.79 -13.71
C VAL A 397 -19.70 -7.61 -12.45
N PRO A 398 -18.50 -8.17 -12.34
CA PRO A 398 -18.04 -8.79 -11.10
C PRO A 398 -17.62 -7.73 -10.09
N VAL A 399 -17.77 -8.03 -8.79
CA VAL A 399 -17.46 -7.11 -7.69
C VAL A 399 -16.58 -7.82 -6.66
N ILE A 400 -15.45 -7.21 -6.30
CA ILE A 400 -14.75 -7.56 -5.05
C ILE A 400 -15.58 -6.94 -3.92
N PHE A 401 -16.39 -7.75 -3.25
CA PHE A 401 -17.36 -7.28 -2.27
C PHE A 401 -16.82 -7.48 -0.86
N ARG A 402 -16.71 -6.38 -0.12
CA ARG A 402 -16.06 -6.30 1.19
C ARG A 402 -17.04 -5.81 2.27
N PRO A 403 -18.09 -6.59 2.60
CA PRO A 403 -19.05 -6.22 3.64
C PRO A 403 -18.44 -6.38 5.03
N PHE A 404 -19.00 -5.68 6.03
CA PHE A 404 -18.62 -5.83 7.43
C PHE A 404 -17.10 -5.76 7.68
N HIS A 405 -16.44 -4.85 6.97
CA HIS A 405 -15.02 -4.59 7.06
C HIS A 405 -14.57 -4.12 8.45
N GLU A 406 -13.26 -4.18 8.69
CA GLU A 406 -12.59 -3.81 9.95
C GLU A 406 -13.22 -4.38 11.23
N ALA A 407 -13.70 -5.62 11.17
CA ALA A 407 -14.52 -6.20 12.23
C ALA A 407 -13.86 -6.16 13.62
N GLU A 408 -12.60 -6.56 13.74
CA GLU A 408 -11.90 -6.58 15.03
C GLU A 408 -11.71 -5.16 15.59
N GLY A 409 -11.49 -4.16 14.73
CA GLY A 409 -11.11 -2.82 15.12
C GLY A 409 -9.78 -2.81 15.88
N ASN A 410 -9.81 -2.31 17.12
CA ASN A 410 -8.67 -2.35 18.03
C ASN A 410 -8.56 -3.70 18.76
N PRO A 411 -7.42 -4.00 19.41
CA PRO A 411 -7.34 -5.11 20.35
C PRO A 411 -8.44 -5.05 21.43
N SER A 412 -8.93 -6.22 21.85
CA SER A 412 -9.90 -6.33 22.94
C SER A 412 -9.43 -5.59 24.20
N ARG A 413 -10.40 -4.99 24.90
CA ARG A 413 -10.21 -4.28 26.17
C ARG A 413 -10.56 -5.15 27.38
N THR A 414 -10.91 -6.42 27.17
CA THR A 414 -11.23 -7.40 28.21
C THR A 414 -10.27 -8.58 28.19
N ASP A 415 -10.49 -9.55 29.09
CA ASP A 415 -9.73 -10.80 29.14
C ASP A 415 -10.16 -11.80 28.04
N ASP A 416 -11.33 -11.61 27.43
CA ASP A 416 -11.73 -12.32 26.22
C ASP A 416 -11.19 -11.58 24.98
N PRO A 417 -10.20 -12.14 24.27
CA PRO A 417 -9.51 -11.45 23.18
C PRO A 417 -10.37 -11.23 21.94
N ILE A 418 -11.61 -11.76 21.90
CA ILE A 418 -12.49 -11.73 20.72
C ILE A 418 -13.91 -11.25 21.04
N ASP A 419 -14.10 -10.53 22.15
CA ASP A 419 -15.42 -10.15 22.68
C ASP A 419 -16.11 -8.99 21.94
N GLY A 420 -15.39 -8.27 21.07
CA GLY A 420 -15.89 -7.12 20.33
C GLY A 420 -15.74 -5.78 21.04
N SER A 421 -15.12 -5.72 22.23
CA SER A 421 -14.90 -4.47 22.99
C SER A 421 -13.91 -3.50 22.32
N GLY A 422 -13.13 -3.99 21.36
CA GLY A 422 -12.23 -3.20 20.51
C GLY A 422 -12.86 -2.72 19.19
N ALA A 423 -14.01 -3.27 18.80
CA ALA A 423 -14.68 -2.95 17.56
C ALA A 423 -15.22 -1.52 17.57
N TRP A 424 -15.08 -0.82 16.45
CA TRP A 424 -15.67 0.51 16.24
C TRP A 424 -16.93 0.46 15.38
N PHE A 425 -17.24 -0.66 14.73
CA PHE A 425 -18.46 -0.84 13.93
C PHE A 425 -19.51 -1.72 14.62
N TRP A 426 -20.79 -1.46 14.35
CA TRP A 426 -21.88 -2.18 15.02
C TRP A 426 -21.89 -3.68 14.71
N TRP A 427 -21.48 -4.10 13.50
CA TRP A 427 -21.54 -5.50 13.06
C TRP A 427 -20.61 -6.43 13.84
N SER A 428 -19.67 -5.91 14.62
CA SER A 428 -18.69 -6.69 15.37
C SER A 428 -18.62 -6.41 16.86
N LYS A 429 -19.44 -5.47 17.37
CA LYS A 429 -19.44 -5.09 18.81
C LYS A 429 -19.83 -6.20 19.78
N GLU A 430 -20.35 -7.33 19.29
CA GLU A 430 -20.70 -8.53 20.06
C GLU A 430 -19.70 -9.69 19.84
N GLY A 431 -18.53 -9.38 19.26
CA GLY A 431 -17.40 -10.28 19.16
C GLY A 431 -17.39 -11.18 17.93
N ALA A 432 -16.25 -11.86 17.74
CA ALA A 432 -15.96 -12.64 16.55
C ALA A 432 -16.99 -13.75 16.28
N VAL A 433 -17.58 -14.33 17.33
CA VAL A 433 -18.58 -15.40 17.20
C VAL A 433 -19.87 -14.90 16.56
N VAL A 434 -20.34 -13.71 16.96
CA VAL A 434 -21.55 -13.11 16.37
C VAL A 434 -21.24 -12.59 14.97
N TYR A 435 -20.10 -11.93 14.79
CA TYR A 435 -19.62 -11.46 13.49
C TYR A 435 -19.58 -12.56 12.44
N ASN A 436 -18.96 -13.71 12.74
CA ASN A 436 -18.86 -14.83 11.78
C ASN A 436 -20.23 -15.44 11.44
N LYS A 437 -21.20 -15.42 12.35
CA LYS A 437 -22.58 -15.83 12.06
C LYS A 437 -23.28 -14.82 11.16
N LEU A 438 -23.08 -13.53 11.39
CA LEU A 438 -23.64 -12.46 10.58
C LEU A 438 -23.07 -12.47 9.15
N TRP A 439 -21.76 -12.70 9.01
CA TRP A 439 -21.11 -12.91 7.71
C TRP A 439 -21.78 -14.04 6.92
N ASN A 440 -21.91 -15.20 7.55
CA ASN A 440 -22.58 -16.37 6.94
C ASN A 440 -24.03 -16.06 6.57
N PHE A 441 -24.76 -15.36 7.44
CA PHE A 441 -26.15 -15.00 7.17
C PHE A 441 -26.29 -14.07 5.96
N LEU A 442 -25.43 -13.04 5.84
CA LEU A 442 -25.40 -12.16 4.67
C LEU A 442 -25.07 -12.93 3.39
N GLN A 443 -24.00 -13.73 3.41
CA GLN A 443 -23.58 -14.51 2.24
C GLN A 443 -24.64 -15.50 1.79
N ASP A 444 -25.20 -16.28 2.71
CA ASP A 444 -26.24 -17.25 2.37
C ASP A 444 -27.48 -16.55 1.82
N THR A 445 -27.85 -15.38 2.35
CA THR A 445 -29.00 -14.62 1.86
C THR A 445 -28.74 -14.04 0.47
N LEU A 446 -27.63 -13.32 0.25
CA LEU A 446 -27.33 -12.74 -1.06
C LEU A 446 -27.14 -13.82 -2.15
N THR A 447 -26.45 -14.91 -1.83
CA THR A 447 -26.14 -15.97 -2.79
C THR A 447 -27.35 -16.85 -3.05
N ASN A 448 -27.99 -17.39 -2.00
CA ASN A 448 -29.02 -18.42 -2.17
C ASN A 448 -30.43 -17.85 -2.34
N GLU A 449 -30.77 -16.76 -1.64
CA GLU A 449 -32.11 -16.16 -1.71
C GLU A 449 -32.21 -15.16 -2.87
N TYR A 450 -31.22 -14.29 -3.05
CA TYR A 450 -31.22 -13.28 -4.11
C TYR A 450 -30.52 -13.73 -5.40
N GLY A 451 -29.85 -14.89 -5.42
CA GLY A 451 -29.22 -15.43 -6.63
C GLY A 451 -28.08 -14.56 -7.16
N LEU A 452 -27.31 -13.94 -6.27
CA LEU A 452 -26.15 -13.12 -6.60
C LEU A 452 -24.89 -13.98 -6.61
N HIS A 453 -24.32 -14.12 -7.79
CA HIS A 453 -23.16 -14.95 -8.11
C HIS A 453 -22.02 -14.14 -8.75
N ASN A 454 -22.17 -12.81 -8.79
CA ASN A 454 -21.15 -11.91 -9.36
C ASN A 454 -20.15 -11.38 -8.30
N LEU A 455 -20.14 -11.94 -7.09
CA LEU A 455 -19.38 -11.43 -5.94
C LEU A 455 -18.12 -12.27 -5.68
N ILE A 456 -16.99 -11.59 -5.43
CA ILE A 456 -15.77 -12.14 -4.83
C ILE A 456 -15.74 -11.64 -3.38
N TRP A 457 -15.82 -12.55 -2.41
CA TRP A 457 -15.98 -12.22 -1.00
C TRP A 457 -14.64 -11.86 -0.35
N GLU A 458 -14.44 -10.58 -0.04
CA GLU A 458 -13.23 -10.09 0.62
C GLU A 458 -13.51 -9.77 2.09
N GLN A 459 -12.76 -10.38 3.00
CA GLN A 459 -12.90 -10.16 4.44
C GLN A 459 -11.68 -9.45 5.02
N ASN A 460 -11.89 -8.37 5.75
CA ASN A 460 -10.82 -7.75 6.51
C ASN A 460 -10.42 -8.60 7.72
N LEU A 461 -9.11 -8.69 7.94
CA LEU A 461 -8.50 -9.23 9.16
C LEU A 461 -7.42 -8.27 9.65
N TYR A 462 -7.28 -8.16 10.96
CA TYR A 462 -6.14 -7.50 11.60
C TYR A 462 -5.11 -8.54 12.07
N ALA A 463 -3.95 -8.06 12.52
CA ALA A 463 -2.83 -8.87 12.97
C ALA A 463 -2.32 -8.44 14.36
N TRP A 464 -3.23 -8.08 15.27
CA TRP A 464 -2.87 -7.64 16.62
C TRP A 464 -2.28 -8.77 17.46
N SER A 465 -2.78 -10.00 17.26
CA SER A 465 -2.29 -11.21 17.92
C SER A 465 -2.72 -12.46 17.15
N ASP A 466 -2.27 -13.65 17.55
CA ASP A 466 -2.80 -14.92 17.01
C ASP A 466 -4.32 -15.07 17.19
N ASN A 467 -4.95 -14.33 18.13
CA ASN A 467 -6.42 -14.34 18.28
C ASN A 467 -7.14 -13.57 17.18
N SER A 468 -6.48 -12.67 16.46
CA SER A 468 -7.07 -11.96 15.32
C SER A 468 -7.54 -12.95 14.23
N ALA A 469 -6.87 -14.11 14.12
CA ALA A 469 -7.29 -15.22 13.24
C ALA A 469 -8.70 -15.75 13.54
N LYS A 470 -9.25 -15.57 14.75
CA LYS A 470 -10.59 -16.04 15.14
C LYS A 470 -11.72 -15.22 14.53
N TRP A 471 -11.41 -14.04 13.98
CA TRP A 471 -12.35 -13.23 13.20
C TRP A 471 -12.52 -13.73 11.76
N TYR A 472 -11.68 -14.68 11.33
CA TYR A 472 -11.79 -15.28 10.01
C TYR A 472 -13.02 -16.19 9.89
N SER A 473 -13.87 -15.94 8.90
CA SER A 473 -15.11 -16.70 8.70
C SER A 473 -14.91 -18.07 8.06
N GLY A 474 -13.74 -18.32 7.47
CA GLY A 474 -13.33 -19.65 6.99
C GLY A 474 -13.09 -19.74 5.47
N ASP A 475 -12.35 -20.77 5.08
CA ASP A 475 -11.93 -21.00 3.69
C ASP A 475 -13.09 -21.24 2.72
N ASP A 476 -14.24 -21.69 3.19
CA ASP A 476 -15.45 -21.92 2.40
C ASP A 476 -16.35 -20.69 2.30
N LYS A 477 -15.98 -19.58 2.97
CA LYS A 477 -16.78 -18.36 3.09
C LYS A 477 -16.10 -17.12 2.55
N VAL A 478 -14.78 -17.15 2.37
CA VAL A 478 -13.96 -15.99 1.99
C VAL A 478 -13.09 -16.32 0.77
N ASP A 479 -13.03 -15.42 -0.20
CA ASP A 479 -12.17 -15.52 -1.39
C ASP A 479 -10.81 -14.84 -1.18
N ILE A 480 -10.81 -13.65 -0.58
CA ILE A 480 -9.64 -12.78 -0.38
C ILE A 480 -9.65 -12.26 1.06
N VAL A 481 -8.48 -12.09 1.68
CA VAL A 481 -8.36 -11.39 2.96
C VAL A 481 -7.68 -10.04 2.78
N GLY A 482 -8.22 -9.01 3.43
CA GLY A 482 -7.73 -7.64 3.32
C GLY A 482 -7.23 -7.06 4.64
N PHE A 483 -6.33 -6.08 4.57
CA PHE A 483 -5.83 -5.31 5.70
C PHE A 483 -5.96 -3.80 5.47
N ASP A 484 -6.65 -3.10 6.36
CA ASP A 484 -6.84 -1.66 6.25
C ASP A 484 -5.69 -0.95 6.99
N LYS A 485 -4.78 -0.33 6.23
CA LYS A 485 -3.51 0.19 6.74
C LYS A 485 -3.54 1.71 6.93
N TYR A 486 -3.84 2.17 8.15
CA TYR A 486 -3.75 3.57 8.55
C TYR A 486 -2.62 3.79 9.57
N ASN A 487 -1.40 4.00 9.07
CA ASN A 487 -0.17 3.98 9.87
C ASN A 487 0.65 5.29 9.83
N CYS A 488 0.09 6.39 9.30
CA CYS A 488 0.75 7.71 9.33
C CYS A 488 0.68 8.39 10.70
N GLN A 489 -0.34 8.07 11.49
CA GLN A 489 -0.64 8.70 12.79
C GLN A 489 -0.50 7.69 13.93
N TYR A 490 -1.35 6.69 13.95
CA TYR A 490 -1.33 5.59 14.92
C TYR A 490 -0.58 4.39 14.33
N ASN A 491 -0.25 3.39 15.15
CA ASN A 491 0.31 2.12 14.69
C ASN A 491 1.55 2.27 13.77
N ARG A 492 2.35 3.31 14.03
CA ARG A 492 3.51 3.69 13.21
C ARG A 492 4.78 3.08 13.77
N HIS A 493 5.53 2.37 12.92
CA HIS A 493 6.73 1.62 13.30
C HIS A 493 7.97 1.92 12.45
N ASP A 494 7.86 2.78 11.44
CA ASP A 494 8.94 3.15 10.51
C ASP A 494 10.03 4.07 11.10
N GLY A 495 9.92 4.42 12.39
CA GLY A 495 10.86 5.30 13.09
C GLY A 495 10.73 6.78 12.76
N LYS A 496 9.74 7.20 11.96
CA LYS A 496 9.45 8.61 11.65
C LYS A 496 8.40 9.19 12.61
N GLN A 497 8.29 10.53 12.61
CA GLN A 497 7.27 11.25 13.37
C GLN A 497 5.86 11.09 12.76
N GLN A 498 4.82 11.35 13.54
CA GLN A 498 3.44 11.36 13.05
C GLN A 498 3.19 12.47 12.00
N GLY A 499 2.21 12.27 11.12
CA GLY A 499 1.79 13.28 10.14
C GLY A 499 2.74 13.48 8.96
N VAL A 500 3.48 12.44 8.60
CA VAL A 500 4.24 12.34 7.34
C VAL A 500 3.93 10.98 6.69
N PRO A 501 4.23 10.77 5.40
CA PRO A 501 3.94 9.49 4.75
C PRO A 501 4.67 8.34 5.44
N ASN A 502 3.99 7.20 5.58
CA ASN A 502 4.54 5.95 6.07
C ASN A 502 4.56 4.90 4.94
N GLU A 503 5.73 4.76 4.33
CA GLU A 503 5.93 3.92 3.15
C GLU A 503 6.37 2.49 3.50
N ASP A 504 6.27 2.09 4.78
CA ASP A 504 6.50 0.72 5.25
C ASP A 504 5.59 -0.25 4.47
N ALA A 505 6.15 -1.39 4.07
CA ALA A 505 5.41 -2.41 3.35
C ALA A 505 4.57 -3.29 4.27
N GLU A 506 4.72 -3.16 5.59
CA GLU A 506 4.00 -3.92 6.60
C GLU A 506 4.13 -5.43 6.37
N ALA A 507 5.32 -5.88 5.96
CA ALA A 507 5.59 -7.26 5.56
C ALA A 507 5.24 -8.27 6.67
N GLY A 508 5.50 -7.91 7.94
CA GLY A 508 5.11 -8.74 9.08
C GLY A 508 3.60 -8.99 9.16
N ILE A 509 2.78 -7.99 8.84
CA ILE A 509 1.33 -8.11 8.78
C ILE A 509 0.93 -8.98 7.60
N PHE A 510 1.48 -8.72 6.40
CA PHE A 510 1.23 -9.51 5.19
C PHE A 510 1.44 -11.02 5.44
N TYR A 511 2.59 -11.39 6.03
CA TYR A 511 2.90 -12.80 6.32
C TYR A 511 2.06 -13.38 7.46
N THR A 512 1.67 -12.57 8.45
CA THR A 512 0.76 -13.01 9.51
C THR A 512 -0.62 -13.34 8.96
N LEU A 513 -1.16 -12.51 8.06
CA LEU A 513 -2.42 -12.79 7.38
C LEU A 513 -2.34 -14.02 6.48
N ASN A 514 -1.24 -14.16 5.72
CA ASN A 514 -0.97 -15.35 4.94
C ASN A 514 -0.96 -16.62 5.81
N LYS A 515 -0.35 -16.56 7.00
CA LYS A 515 -0.34 -17.65 8.00
C LYS A 515 -1.75 -17.96 8.50
N PHE A 516 -2.56 -16.95 8.85
CA PHE A 516 -3.93 -17.16 9.36
C PHE A 516 -4.81 -17.94 8.37
N VAL A 517 -4.65 -17.68 7.07
CA VAL A 517 -5.38 -18.39 6.00
C VAL A 517 -4.62 -19.60 5.46
N ASN A 518 -3.56 -20.04 6.12
CA ASN A 518 -2.69 -21.13 5.68
C ASN A 518 -2.17 -20.99 4.23
N GLY A 519 -2.04 -19.76 3.72
CA GLY A 519 -1.70 -19.45 2.34
C GLY A 519 -2.76 -19.81 1.29
N ASN A 520 -3.98 -20.19 1.71
CA ASN A 520 -5.06 -20.60 0.81
C ASN A 520 -5.76 -19.41 0.13
N LYS A 521 -5.56 -18.19 0.64
CA LYS A 521 -6.20 -16.95 0.16
C LYS A 521 -5.17 -15.93 -0.27
N MET A 522 -5.55 -15.09 -1.24
CA MET A 522 -4.79 -13.90 -1.58
C MET A 522 -4.94 -12.87 -0.46
N VAL A 523 -3.90 -12.05 -0.25
CA VAL A 523 -3.86 -11.01 0.77
C VAL A 523 -3.77 -9.64 0.08
N SER A 524 -4.67 -8.71 0.41
CA SER A 524 -4.79 -7.36 -0.18
C SER A 524 -4.68 -6.25 0.89
N MET A 525 -4.54 -5.01 0.44
CA MET A 525 -4.63 -3.79 1.25
C MET A 525 -5.81 -2.95 0.73
N PRO A 526 -7.06 -3.30 1.12
CA PRO A 526 -8.25 -2.71 0.52
C PRO A 526 -8.54 -1.28 0.98
N GLU A 527 -7.89 -0.83 2.06
CA GLU A 527 -7.76 0.59 2.41
C GLU A 527 -6.34 0.90 2.87
N ASN A 528 -5.89 2.12 2.59
CA ASN A 528 -4.71 2.68 3.22
C ASN A 528 -4.73 4.21 3.27
N ASP A 529 -3.93 4.77 4.18
CA ASP A 529 -3.44 6.13 4.04
C ASP A 529 -2.29 6.16 3.02
N SER A 530 -1.03 6.07 3.46
CA SER A 530 0.13 5.96 2.57
C SER A 530 0.15 4.66 1.80
N CYS A 531 0.52 4.74 0.52
CA CYS A 531 0.94 3.54 -0.19
C CYS A 531 2.33 3.10 0.31
N PRO A 532 2.57 1.79 0.49
CA PRO A 532 3.92 1.27 0.60
C PRO A 532 4.81 1.70 -0.57
N SER A 533 6.09 1.97 -0.30
CA SER A 533 7.03 2.26 -1.40
C SER A 533 7.32 0.99 -2.21
N LEU A 534 7.57 1.17 -3.51
CA LEU A 534 8.01 0.11 -4.41
C LEU A 534 9.22 -0.64 -3.85
N ASN A 535 10.25 0.10 -3.42
CA ASN A 535 11.49 -0.47 -2.91
C ASN A 535 11.24 -1.34 -1.66
N ASN A 536 10.42 -0.88 -0.71
CA ASN A 536 10.13 -1.67 0.49
C ASN A 536 9.37 -2.95 0.15
N MET A 537 8.35 -2.88 -0.72
CA MET A 537 7.64 -4.09 -1.16
C MET A 537 8.56 -5.09 -1.86
N GLN A 538 9.49 -4.62 -2.71
CA GLN A 538 10.44 -5.47 -3.42
C GLN A 538 11.47 -6.13 -2.50
N VAL A 539 12.05 -5.37 -1.57
CA VAL A 539 13.04 -5.89 -0.61
C VAL A 539 12.39 -6.85 0.39
N GLU A 540 11.18 -6.54 0.85
CA GLU A 540 10.52 -7.28 1.93
C GLU A 540 9.60 -8.40 1.43
N HIS A 541 9.43 -8.49 0.10
CA HIS A 541 8.55 -9.44 -0.59
C HIS A 541 7.08 -9.39 -0.12
N ALA A 542 6.63 -8.22 0.36
CA ALA A 542 5.25 -7.98 0.78
C ALA A 542 4.37 -7.65 -0.43
N TYR A 543 4.09 -8.68 -1.24
CA TYR A 543 3.36 -8.55 -2.49
C TYR A 543 1.85 -8.60 -2.25
N TRP A 544 1.32 -7.55 -1.63
CA TRP A 544 -0.11 -7.29 -1.52
C TRP A 544 -0.77 -7.38 -2.90
N LEU A 545 -1.94 -8.02 -2.99
CA LEU A 545 -2.67 -8.18 -4.25
C LEU A 545 -3.00 -6.82 -4.89
N TYR A 546 -3.44 -5.87 -4.08
CA TYR A 546 -3.70 -4.50 -4.47
C TYR A 546 -3.57 -3.57 -3.27
N PHE A 547 -3.40 -2.28 -3.54
CA PHE A 547 -3.53 -1.19 -2.56
C PHE A 547 -4.69 -0.27 -2.98
N CYS A 548 -5.28 0.47 -2.05
CA CYS A 548 -6.39 1.37 -2.37
C CYS A 548 -6.46 2.51 -1.34
N PRO A 549 -5.86 3.68 -1.64
CA PRO A 549 -5.93 4.81 -0.74
C PRO A 549 -7.38 5.24 -0.56
N TRP A 550 -7.70 5.73 0.63
CA TRP A 550 -9.01 6.33 0.87
C TRP A 550 -9.16 7.64 0.07
N TYR A 551 -10.38 8.13 -0.06
CA TYR A 551 -10.68 9.36 -0.80
C TYR A 551 -10.18 10.61 -0.06
N ASP A 552 -10.07 11.73 -0.79
CA ASP A 552 -9.86 13.02 -0.16
C ASP A 552 -11.20 13.58 0.33
N SER A 553 -11.27 14.10 1.56
CA SER A 553 -12.43 14.81 2.09
C SER A 553 -12.04 16.14 2.71
N GLU A 554 -13.00 16.88 3.25
CA GLU A 554 -12.73 18.11 4.01
C GLU A 554 -11.92 17.86 5.30
N GLN A 555 -11.92 16.62 5.81
CA GLN A 555 -11.28 16.25 7.06
C GLN A 555 -9.89 15.65 6.89
N ALA A 556 -9.66 14.92 5.79
CA ALA A 556 -8.39 14.26 5.51
C ALA A 556 -8.16 14.15 4.00
N HIS A 557 -6.93 14.41 3.57
CA HIS A 557 -6.53 14.32 2.17
C HIS A 557 -5.63 13.08 1.95
N PHE A 558 -6.18 11.88 2.05
CA PHE A 558 -5.40 10.63 1.99
C PHE A 558 -4.68 10.39 0.66
N LEU A 559 -5.10 11.05 -0.43
CA LEU A 559 -4.46 10.96 -1.73
C LEU A 559 -3.55 12.15 -2.01
N CYS A 560 -4.07 13.38 -1.94
CA CYS A 560 -3.26 14.57 -2.31
C CYS A 560 -2.47 15.20 -1.15
N GLY A 561 -2.76 14.81 0.09
CA GLY A 561 -2.15 15.35 1.31
C GLY A 561 -0.74 14.83 1.53
N LYS A 562 0.19 15.74 1.80
CA LYS A 562 1.62 15.42 2.00
C LYS A 562 1.91 14.74 3.33
N GLU A 563 0.96 14.77 4.24
CA GLU A 563 0.97 14.04 5.50
C GLU A 563 0.66 12.54 5.31
N TYR A 564 0.12 12.15 4.15
CA TYR A 564 -0.27 10.79 3.82
C TYR A 564 0.42 10.23 2.58
N GLN A 565 0.77 11.03 1.56
CA GLN A 565 1.45 10.53 0.37
C GLN A 565 2.70 11.34 0.04
N ASP A 566 3.76 10.64 -0.32
CA ASP A 566 4.89 11.26 -1.03
C ASP A 566 4.59 11.18 -2.54
N PRO A 567 4.38 12.32 -3.22
CA PRO A 567 3.96 12.33 -4.63
C PRO A 567 5.04 11.81 -5.59
N ASP A 568 6.31 11.81 -5.20
CA ASP A 568 7.39 11.31 -6.05
C ASP A 568 7.46 9.78 -5.98
N THR A 569 7.35 9.20 -4.79
CA THR A 569 7.35 7.72 -4.64
C THR A 569 6.03 7.09 -5.07
N PHE A 570 4.89 7.79 -4.89
CA PHE A 570 3.60 7.36 -5.44
C PHE A 570 3.65 7.30 -6.98
N LYS A 571 4.28 8.28 -7.61
CA LYS A 571 4.51 8.31 -9.06
C LYS A 571 5.51 7.26 -9.52
N GLU A 572 6.55 6.99 -8.73
CA GLU A 572 7.47 5.88 -8.98
C GLU A 572 6.73 4.55 -8.98
N LEU A 573 5.87 4.31 -7.99
CA LEU A 573 5.07 3.10 -7.87
C LEU A 573 4.18 2.90 -9.11
N TYR A 574 3.36 3.89 -9.47
CA TYR A 574 2.46 3.83 -10.63
C TYR A 574 3.16 3.67 -11.99
N LYS A 575 4.45 4.01 -12.08
CA LYS A 575 5.25 3.89 -13.32
C LYS A 575 6.11 2.64 -13.36
N SER A 576 6.04 1.79 -12.35
CA SER A 576 6.84 0.58 -12.25
C SER A 576 6.16 -0.59 -12.95
N ASP A 577 6.95 -1.48 -13.56
CA ASP A 577 6.46 -2.75 -14.12
C ASP A 577 5.82 -3.67 -13.05
N PHE A 578 6.03 -3.34 -11.77
CA PHE A 578 5.45 -4.06 -10.64
C PHE A 578 4.00 -3.63 -10.38
N CYS A 579 3.63 -2.37 -10.65
CA CYS A 579 2.29 -1.84 -10.37
C CYS A 579 1.43 -1.84 -11.63
N ILE A 580 0.37 -2.64 -11.64
CA ILE A 580 -0.55 -2.73 -12.77
C ILE A 580 -1.58 -1.59 -12.65
N THR A 581 -1.68 -0.80 -13.72
CA THR A 581 -2.64 0.30 -13.90
C THR A 581 -3.79 -0.07 -14.84
N LEU A 582 -4.78 0.82 -14.99
CA LEU A 582 -5.96 0.58 -15.83
C LEU A 582 -5.60 0.20 -17.26
N SER A 583 -4.60 0.87 -17.83
CA SER A 583 -4.18 0.70 -19.23
C SER A 583 -3.50 -0.64 -19.49
N GLU A 584 -3.02 -1.29 -18.43
CA GLU A 584 -2.31 -2.57 -18.43
C GLU A 584 -3.22 -3.76 -18.12
N LEU A 585 -4.49 -3.53 -17.78
CA LEU A 585 -5.46 -4.62 -17.64
C LEU A 585 -5.68 -5.35 -18.98
N PRO A 586 -5.87 -6.68 -18.97
CA PRO A 586 -6.18 -7.43 -20.18
C PRO A 586 -7.48 -6.92 -20.82
N LYS A 587 -7.49 -6.75 -22.15
CA LYS A 587 -8.71 -6.33 -22.89
C LYS A 587 -9.87 -7.31 -22.77
N ASP A 588 -9.56 -8.57 -22.46
CA ASP A 588 -10.48 -9.67 -22.23
C ASP A 588 -10.51 -10.11 -20.75
N LEU A 589 -10.26 -9.17 -19.82
CA LEU A 589 -10.23 -9.38 -18.36
C LEU A 589 -11.40 -10.26 -17.88
N TYR A 590 -12.63 -9.90 -18.24
CA TYR A 590 -13.84 -10.63 -17.84
C TYR A 590 -14.19 -11.84 -18.71
N LYS A 591 -13.29 -12.23 -19.63
CA LYS A 591 -13.46 -13.38 -20.54
C LYS A 591 -12.32 -14.40 -20.43
N GLY A 592 -11.40 -14.20 -19.49
CA GLY A 592 -10.35 -15.17 -19.15
C GLY A 592 -8.92 -14.76 -19.49
N GLY A 593 -8.68 -13.49 -19.83
CA GLY A 593 -7.33 -12.93 -19.96
C GLY A 593 -6.55 -13.03 -18.65
N SER A 594 -5.29 -13.47 -18.72
CA SER A 594 -4.45 -13.76 -17.54
C SER A 594 -3.11 -13.06 -17.53
N GLU A 595 -2.80 -12.27 -18.56
CA GLU A 595 -1.54 -11.54 -18.67
C GLU A 595 -1.85 -10.05 -18.79
N PRO A 596 -1.14 -9.18 -18.06
CA PRO A 596 -1.23 -7.74 -18.27
C PRO A 596 -1.01 -7.39 -19.75
N SER A 597 -1.80 -6.47 -20.26
CA SER A 597 -1.61 -5.94 -21.60
C SER A 597 -0.29 -5.18 -21.64
N THR A 598 0.61 -5.55 -22.55
CA THR A 598 1.79 -4.74 -22.88
C THR A 598 1.33 -3.49 -23.63
N GLY A 599 0.75 -2.53 -22.91
CA GLY A 599 0.56 -1.18 -23.40
C GLY A 599 1.93 -0.61 -23.72
N THR A 600 2.11 -0.06 -24.93
CA THR A 600 3.34 0.63 -25.31
C THR A 600 3.46 1.93 -24.51
N THR A 601 3.88 1.83 -23.25
CA THR A 601 4.45 2.97 -22.53
C THR A 601 5.94 2.90 -22.78
N THR A 602 6.42 3.69 -23.75
CA THR A 602 7.84 3.95 -23.92
C THR A 602 8.35 4.50 -22.59
N THR A 603 9.01 3.66 -21.80
CA THR A 603 9.68 4.03 -20.56
C THR A 603 10.79 5.04 -20.90
N THR A 604 10.42 6.32 -20.89
CA THR A 604 11.38 7.43 -20.88
C THR A 604 11.80 7.61 -19.43
N THR A 605 12.73 6.76 -18.98
CA THR A 605 13.37 6.93 -17.67
C THR A 605 14.17 8.24 -17.70
N THR A 606 13.51 9.32 -17.31
CA THR A 606 14.15 10.62 -17.10
C THR A 606 14.73 10.60 -15.69
N THR A 607 15.85 9.91 -15.49
CA THR A 607 16.61 10.02 -14.24
C THR A 607 17.40 11.33 -14.26
N LYS A 608 17.19 12.14 -13.24
CA LYS A 608 18.01 13.34 -12.94
C LYS A 608 19.45 12.89 -12.64
N PRO A 609 20.49 13.60 -13.14
CA PRO A 609 21.80 13.03 -13.38
C PRO A 609 22.64 12.79 -12.13
N VAL A 610 23.29 11.63 -12.06
CA VAL A 610 24.44 11.38 -11.20
C VAL A 610 25.69 11.69 -12.02
N THR A 611 26.43 12.73 -11.63
CA THR A 611 27.73 13.07 -12.21
C THR A 611 28.79 12.14 -11.61
N THR A 612 29.13 11.06 -12.30
CA THR A 612 30.32 10.25 -11.97
C THR A 612 31.40 10.54 -13.01
N THR A 613 32.33 11.43 -12.67
CA THR A 613 33.48 11.74 -13.52
C THR A 613 34.58 10.71 -13.30
N THR A 614 34.74 9.78 -14.24
CA THR A 614 35.87 8.84 -14.25
C THR A 614 37.01 9.44 -15.09
N THR A 615 37.88 10.24 -14.47
CA THR A 615 39.12 10.67 -15.13
C THR A 615 40.10 9.50 -15.19
N SER A 616 40.30 8.90 -16.37
CA SER A 616 41.44 8.03 -16.64
C SER A 616 42.27 8.60 -17.79
N SER A 617 43.56 8.82 -17.53
CA SER A 617 44.51 9.45 -18.43
C SER A 617 45.23 8.38 -19.26
N THR A 618 44.79 8.18 -20.50
CA THR A 618 45.47 7.35 -21.51
C THR A 618 45.27 8.03 -22.90
N PRO A 619 46.17 7.88 -23.89
CA PRO A 619 46.23 8.78 -25.05
C PRO A 619 44.93 8.79 -25.87
N ALA A 620 44.43 9.97 -26.22
CA ALA A 620 43.16 10.18 -26.89
C ALA A 620 43.10 9.48 -28.26
N VAL A 621 42.30 8.41 -28.34
CA VAL A 621 41.83 7.87 -29.62
C VAL A 621 40.93 8.93 -30.26
N ALA A 622 41.18 9.28 -31.52
CA ALA A 622 40.34 10.25 -32.21
C ALA A 622 39.00 9.62 -32.62
N ALA A 623 37.91 10.38 -32.46
CA ALA A 623 36.58 9.99 -32.95
C ALA A 623 36.61 9.77 -34.47
N LYS A 624 36.11 8.62 -34.92
CA LYS A 624 35.94 8.29 -36.34
C LYS A 624 34.55 8.66 -36.83
N LYS A 625 33.54 8.48 -35.98
CA LYS A 625 32.14 8.83 -36.26
C LYS A 625 31.47 9.26 -34.96
N TYR A 626 31.24 10.56 -34.81
CA TYR A 626 30.62 11.11 -33.60
C TYR A 626 29.18 10.60 -33.45
N GLY A 627 28.89 9.97 -32.32
CA GLY A 627 27.61 9.36 -31.97
C GLY A 627 27.54 7.83 -32.10
N ASP A 628 28.54 7.20 -32.72
CA ASP A 628 28.59 5.73 -32.96
C ASP A 628 29.42 5.04 -31.87
N ALA A 629 28.85 4.96 -30.67
CA ALA A 629 29.50 4.45 -29.47
C ALA A 629 29.70 2.92 -29.49
N ASN A 630 28.85 2.19 -30.19
CA ASN A 630 28.98 0.74 -30.33
C ASN A 630 29.88 0.31 -31.52
N CYS A 631 30.29 1.27 -32.35
CA CYS A 631 31.16 1.08 -33.53
C CYS A 631 30.56 0.16 -34.61
N ASP A 632 29.23 0.13 -34.74
CA ASP A 632 28.53 -0.66 -35.76
C ASP A 632 28.36 0.08 -37.10
N GLY A 633 28.69 1.38 -37.12
CA GLY A 633 28.65 2.19 -38.31
C GLY A 633 27.31 2.88 -38.57
N GLU A 634 26.32 2.77 -37.68
CA GLU A 634 25.08 3.56 -37.64
C GLU A 634 25.14 4.59 -36.49
N ILE A 635 24.10 5.41 -36.30
CA ILE A 635 23.93 6.24 -35.10
C ILE A 635 22.48 6.03 -34.69
N ASP A 636 22.23 5.30 -33.61
CA ASP A 636 20.88 4.96 -33.16
C ASP A 636 20.77 4.77 -31.64
N MET A 637 19.69 4.14 -31.16
CA MET A 637 19.52 3.90 -29.71
C MET A 637 20.50 2.91 -29.11
N SER A 638 21.09 2.04 -29.91
CA SER A 638 22.08 1.07 -29.46
C SER A 638 23.33 1.78 -28.93
N ASP A 639 23.72 2.90 -29.52
CA ASP A 639 24.84 3.74 -29.05
C ASP A 639 24.55 4.38 -27.70
N VAL A 640 23.34 4.91 -27.55
CA VAL A 640 22.87 5.54 -26.31
C VAL A 640 22.79 4.50 -25.19
N VAL A 641 22.24 3.32 -25.50
CA VAL A 641 22.14 2.20 -24.56
C VAL A 641 23.52 1.74 -24.12
N LEU A 642 24.48 1.59 -25.05
CA LEU A 642 25.83 1.16 -24.69
C LEU A 642 26.56 2.19 -23.81
N ILE A 643 26.41 3.49 -24.11
CA ILE A 643 26.95 4.56 -23.24
C ILE A 643 26.36 4.41 -21.82
N MET A 644 25.04 4.35 -21.71
CA MET A 644 24.37 4.25 -20.40
C MET A 644 24.74 2.96 -19.66
N GLN A 645 24.82 1.82 -20.36
CA GLN A 645 25.23 0.54 -19.78
C GLN A 645 26.69 0.55 -19.31
N SER A 646 27.59 1.16 -20.09
CA SER A 646 29.01 1.28 -19.72
C SER A 646 29.22 2.13 -18.46
N LEU A 647 28.38 3.13 -18.23
CA LEU A 647 28.40 3.98 -17.04
C LEU A 647 27.72 3.34 -15.84
N ALA A 648 26.59 2.65 -16.06
CA ALA A 648 25.79 2.03 -15.00
C ALA A 648 26.40 0.71 -14.50
N ASN A 649 27.08 -0.05 -15.36
CA ASN A 649 27.72 -1.31 -15.02
C ASN A 649 29.07 -1.47 -15.76
N PRO A 650 30.10 -0.72 -15.33
CA PRO A 650 31.40 -0.71 -16.00
C PRO A 650 32.14 -2.06 -15.96
N ASP A 651 31.88 -2.90 -14.96
CA ASP A 651 32.46 -4.25 -14.85
C ASP A 651 31.96 -5.21 -15.95
N LYS A 652 30.76 -4.92 -16.49
CA LYS A 652 30.18 -5.68 -17.60
C LYS A 652 30.35 -4.99 -18.94
N PHE A 653 30.12 -3.68 -19.02
CA PHE A 653 30.03 -2.94 -20.28
C PHE A 653 31.04 -1.79 -20.44
N GLY A 654 31.90 -1.52 -19.44
CA GLY A 654 32.97 -0.54 -19.54
C GLY A 654 34.16 -1.03 -20.38
N LEU A 655 35.23 -0.23 -20.50
CA LEU A 655 36.42 -0.56 -21.33
C LEU A 655 37.06 -1.93 -21.07
N LYS A 656 36.91 -2.46 -19.84
CA LYS A 656 37.43 -3.77 -19.41
C LYS A 656 36.29 -4.73 -19.06
N GLY A 657 35.09 -4.46 -19.58
CA GLY A 657 33.87 -5.17 -19.27
C GLY A 657 33.94 -6.64 -19.67
N SER A 658 33.23 -7.48 -18.93
CA SER A 658 33.15 -8.92 -19.22
C SER A 658 32.26 -9.27 -20.42
N ASP A 659 31.40 -8.35 -20.89
CA ASP A 659 30.51 -8.58 -22.03
C ASP A 659 31.26 -8.42 -23.36
N LYS A 660 31.03 -9.31 -24.33
CA LYS A 660 31.65 -9.24 -25.66
C LYS A 660 31.38 -7.94 -26.43
N ASN A 661 30.29 -7.25 -26.09
CA ASN A 661 29.86 -6.00 -26.70
C ASN A 661 30.11 -4.79 -25.78
N HIS A 662 31.01 -4.91 -24.81
CA HIS A 662 31.40 -3.79 -23.95
C HIS A 662 31.94 -2.60 -24.75
N ILE A 663 31.85 -1.39 -24.21
CA ILE A 663 32.34 -0.19 -24.89
C ILE A 663 33.85 -0.30 -25.13
N THR A 664 34.29 0.06 -26.34
CA THR A 664 35.71 0.05 -26.70
C THR A 664 36.31 1.44 -26.55
N ALA A 665 37.65 1.56 -26.54
CA ALA A 665 38.30 2.88 -26.55
C ALA A 665 37.93 3.74 -27.78
N GLN A 666 37.60 3.10 -28.91
CA GLN A 666 37.08 3.81 -30.08
C GLN A 666 35.61 4.22 -29.88
N GLY A 667 34.82 3.37 -29.22
CA GLY A 667 33.43 3.65 -28.85
C GLY A 667 33.31 4.81 -27.87
N GLU A 668 34.19 4.88 -26.86
CA GLU A 668 34.26 6.04 -25.97
C GLU A 668 34.64 7.32 -26.73
N ALA A 669 35.60 7.25 -27.66
CA ALA A 669 35.98 8.41 -28.47
C ALA A 669 34.87 8.87 -29.43
N ASN A 670 34.10 7.93 -29.99
CA ASN A 670 32.97 8.23 -30.86
C ASN A 670 31.77 8.77 -30.07
N GLY A 671 31.53 8.22 -28.89
CA GLY A 671 30.41 8.60 -28.03
C GLY A 671 30.61 9.91 -27.28
N ASP A 672 31.85 10.37 -27.06
CA ASP A 672 32.16 11.64 -26.36
C ASP A 672 31.82 12.85 -27.24
N VAL A 673 30.55 13.25 -27.22
CA VAL A 673 29.91 14.28 -28.07
C VAL A 673 29.38 15.48 -27.26
N ASP A 674 29.32 15.36 -25.93
CA ASP A 674 29.01 16.46 -25.02
C ASP A 674 30.21 17.41 -24.91
N LYS A 675 29.92 18.70 -24.88
CA LYS A 675 30.93 19.77 -24.88
C LYS A 675 31.28 20.23 -23.46
N SER A 676 30.54 19.77 -22.46
CA SER A 676 30.64 20.26 -21.07
C SER A 676 31.65 19.49 -20.22
N SER A 677 31.95 18.24 -20.59
CA SER A 677 32.90 17.34 -19.94
C SER A 677 33.88 16.75 -20.96
N ALA A 678 34.94 16.13 -20.45
CA ALA A 678 35.83 15.30 -21.26
C ALA A 678 35.65 13.84 -20.83
N GLY A 679 35.50 12.92 -21.80
CA GLY A 679 35.16 11.53 -21.57
C GLY A 679 33.65 11.28 -21.52
N ILE A 680 33.25 10.03 -21.74
CA ILE A 680 31.85 9.60 -21.79
C ILE A 680 31.11 9.88 -20.48
N THR A 681 29.94 10.50 -20.61
CA THR A 681 28.98 10.81 -19.57
C THR A 681 27.56 10.52 -20.05
N SER A 682 26.58 10.63 -19.16
CA SER A 682 25.17 10.54 -19.54
C SER A 682 24.70 11.69 -20.44
N ASN A 683 25.41 12.83 -20.45
CA ASN A 683 25.10 13.93 -21.36
C ASN A 683 25.42 13.58 -22.81
N ASP A 684 26.39 12.71 -23.05
CA ASP A 684 26.73 12.21 -24.38
C ASP A 684 25.59 11.38 -24.96
N ALA A 685 25.04 10.47 -24.15
CA ALA A 685 23.85 9.70 -24.48
C ALA A 685 22.65 10.62 -24.79
N LEU A 686 22.42 11.64 -23.96
CA LEU A 686 21.37 12.64 -24.19
C LEU A 686 21.58 13.40 -25.51
N ARG A 687 22.82 13.80 -25.80
CA ARG A 687 23.18 14.55 -27.00
C ARG A 687 22.93 13.75 -28.29
N ILE A 688 23.20 12.44 -28.27
CA ILE A 688 22.89 11.52 -29.36
C ILE A 688 21.37 11.37 -29.51
N GLN A 689 20.62 11.24 -28.41
CA GLN A 689 19.15 11.23 -28.46
C GLN A 689 18.57 12.50 -29.08
N GLU A 690 19.09 13.68 -28.72
CA GLU A 690 18.67 14.96 -29.32
C GLU A 690 18.96 15.02 -30.82
N PHE A 691 20.08 14.47 -31.28
CA PHE A 691 20.40 14.35 -32.70
C PHE A 691 19.40 13.45 -33.43
N LEU A 692 19.04 12.31 -32.84
CA LEU A 692 18.07 11.37 -33.43
C LEU A 692 16.65 11.92 -33.45
N LEU A 693 16.31 12.79 -32.49
CA LEU A 693 15.05 13.54 -32.48
C LEU A 693 15.08 14.79 -33.39
N GLY A 694 16.18 15.03 -34.12
CA GLY A 694 16.36 16.19 -34.99
C GLY A 694 16.46 17.54 -34.26
N LYS A 695 16.60 17.53 -32.93
CA LYS A 695 16.73 18.74 -32.09
C LYS A 695 18.09 19.40 -32.29
N VAL A 696 19.12 18.64 -32.68
CA VAL A 696 20.43 19.18 -33.06
C VAL A 696 20.96 18.54 -34.34
N LYS A 697 21.71 19.32 -35.13
CA LYS A 697 22.07 18.99 -36.52
C LYS A 697 23.42 18.28 -36.70
N ASP A 698 24.29 18.35 -35.71
CA ASP A 698 25.59 17.68 -35.71
C ASP A 698 26.00 17.21 -34.30
N LEU A 699 26.85 16.18 -34.27
CA LEU A 699 27.46 15.59 -33.07
C LEU A 699 28.96 15.87 -32.98
N LYS A 700 29.55 16.53 -33.98
CA LYS A 700 30.97 16.87 -33.96
C LYS A 700 31.20 18.00 -32.95
N PRO A 701 32.10 17.84 -31.95
CA PRO A 701 32.52 18.93 -31.11
C PRO A 701 33.18 20.00 -31.99
N SER A 702 32.52 21.13 -32.18
CA SER A 702 33.16 22.33 -32.70
C SER A 702 34.26 22.72 -31.71
N THR A 703 35.52 22.75 -32.17
CA THR A 703 36.67 23.24 -31.38
C THR A 703 36.29 24.53 -30.65
N LYS A 704 36.59 24.60 -29.35
CA LYS A 704 36.40 25.80 -28.53
C LYS A 704 36.95 27.05 -29.22
#